data_AF-A0A8T6CCD6-F1
#
_entry.id   AF-A0A8T6CCD6-F1
#
_cell.length_a   1.000
_cell.length_b   1.000
_cell.length_c   1.000
_cell.angle_alpha   90.00
_cell.angle_beta   90.00
_cell.angle_gamma   90.00
#
_symmetry.space_group_name_H-M   'P 1'
#
loop_
_entity.id
_entity.type
_entity.pdbx_description
1 polymer ?
#
loop_
_entity_poly.entity_id
_entity_poly.type
_entity_poly.pdbx_seq_one_letter_code
_entity_poly.pdbx_strand_id
1 'polypeptide(L)'
;MYPILKFSAVTACLAAIALFAAFAAQGAPPSALAEESACEVHALGTLSAEPDTPLTASGRWTTEDCDSRFRSGSDAFTYSFEVAEAGRARIDLASTEADSFLYLMSEDGARITDNDDGASGLDARIERRLAPGSYLVEATTVGGRGRGPADFSLSIATLSCDPIDLGVLVPGTDLTATGTWSIDTCGSAIVADHPAYNYTFTLAEPARVRIELLSEHGDPVLSLASPTRGVIGANDDGADGRGSRIEQYMPAGLYVIEATTYLQGDLQPLVADFELTVHVVDEAARQEEFLLKVEATLFPDQVIVGEPFEVDYRVGNIGGGDLPEDSEVWVYAVGPRVWEPIRSVPQELWQAGASYHSSSFLASAVSTWTDELPPITVTFTRPGPSWVFVAAIAWDEDDNEIGFHGIWRTVSVVTGPTFGPVRVTLDDVEYDVIAAADDEGMVETWVIRRDRPAAAVAHGIRAQATYIAAVQALSPERISDLDALSSFPTTAEPSPVILTDASSSTLLQAFTARYVDAVGRLAVADSFAAGDALDRRIVEDLTLDLAGTASAQYASLAASWAALQERIADGNSLTLDEALELQAELTYAERVLSPAIMAGQIVTAARAAESGWSEPSVRQRVSSLARQLTCDASAPRAALEAAGVEALDSFVELHRALRVALGVHASAVDAVLCGVAGFDAANTSFARQLGSSAPREETPPAPSPVSFQIVARLASDGRVEHGVELASGEQILPQRRYLQPDAPIGEWRPSSNVEIEEGVLGQISARWLDDGRAEWRFVGADGEVVMPDVRFLPADAREGVWFRSSQIVVVPEE
;
A
#
# COMPACT_ATOMS: atom_id res chain seq x y z
N MET A 1 -38.71 5.02 -42.68
CA MET A 1 -38.05 4.42 -43.87
C MET A 1 -36.56 4.73 -43.72
N TYR A 2 -35.84 3.90 -42.96
CA TYR A 2 -34.41 4.09 -42.67
C TYR A 2 -33.59 3.24 -43.66
N PRO A 3 -32.40 3.71 -44.11
CA PRO A 3 -31.64 3.02 -45.14
C PRO A 3 -31.04 1.73 -44.57
N ILE A 4 -31.26 0.64 -45.29
CA ILE A 4 -30.65 -0.67 -45.04
C ILE A 4 -29.16 -0.53 -45.35
N LEU A 5 -28.30 -0.46 -44.32
CA LEU A 5 -26.86 -0.62 -44.48
C LEU A 5 -26.58 -2.09 -44.84
N LYS A 6 -26.26 -2.36 -46.11
CA LYS A 6 -25.66 -3.62 -46.53
C LYS A 6 -24.18 -3.62 -46.15
N PHE A 7 -23.85 -4.07 -44.95
CA PHE A 7 -22.51 -4.57 -44.63
C PHE A 7 -22.44 -6.05 -45.00
N SER A 8 -21.25 -6.52 -45.40
CA SER A 8 -20.97 -7.87 -45.89
C SER A 8 -21.46 -8.94 -44.89
N ALA A 9 -22.60 -9.54 -45.20
CA ALA A 9 -23.22 -10.62 -44.42
C ALA A 9 -22.30 -11.85 -44.24
N VAL A 10 -21.24 -11.98 -45.04
CA VAL A 10 -20.31 -13.12 -45.00
C VAL A 10 -19.30 -13.00 -43.84
N THR A 11 -18.89 -11.79 -43.47
CA THR A 11 -17.90 -11.55 -42.40
C THR A 11 -18.55 -11.61 -41.01
N ALA A 12 -19.79 -11.12 -40.90
CA ALA A 12 -20.58 -11.20 -39.67
C ALA A 12 -21.09 -12.63 -39.37
N CYS A 13 -21.38 -13.42 -40.41
CA CYS A 13 -21.80 -14.82 -40.29
C CYS A 13 -20.67 -15.73 -39.77
N LEU A 14 -19.43 -15.53 -40.23
CA LEU A 14 -18.25 -16.22 -39.68
C LEU A 14 -17.90 -15.77 -38.25
N ALA A 15 -18.11 -14.50 -37.91
CA ALA A 15 -17.86 -13.95 -36.58
C ALA A 15 -18.88 -14.41 -35.52
N ALA A 16 -20.16 -14.54 -35.89
CA ALA A 16 -21.21 -15.05 -35.00
C ALA A 16 -21.07 -16.57 -34.75
N ILE A 17 -20.69 -17.32 -35.78
CA ILE A 17 -20.37 -18.76 -35.67
C ILE A 17 -19.07 -18.95 -34.86
N ALA A 18 -18.09 -18.06 -34.96
CA ALA A 18 -16.90 -18.07 -34.12
C ALA A 18 -17.20 -17.67 -32.66
N LEU A 19 -18.09 -16.69 -32.43
CA LEU A 19 -18.56 -16.33 -31.08
C LEU A 19 -19.31 -17.50 -30.44
N PHE A 20 -20.16 -18.20 -31.20
CA PHE A 20 -20.88 -19.38 -30.72
C PHE A 20 -19.98 -20.62 -30.59
N ALA A 21 -19.00 -20.83 -31.46
CA ALA A 21 -18.09 -21.97 -31.39
C ALA A 21 -16.99 -21.80 -30.33
N ALA A 22 -16.50 -20.57 -30.11
CA ALA A 22 -15.56 -20.26 -29.04
C ALA A 22 -16.22 -20.31 -27.65
N PHE A 23 -17.51 -19.94 -27.54
CA PHE A 23 -18.21 -19.95 -26.26
C PHE A 23 -19.05 -21.21 -26.00
N ALA A 24 -19.56 -21.91 -27.02
CA ALA A 24 -20.11 -23.26 -26.82
C ALA A 24 -19.01 -24.28 -26.46
N ALA A 25 -17.73 -23.96 -26.72
CA ALA A 25 -16.60 -24.65 -26.12
C ALA A 25 -16.39 -24.33 -24.62
N GLN A 26 -17.04 -23.27 -24.10
CA GLN A 26 -16.93 -22.79 -22.71
C GLN A 26 -18.28 -22.84 -21.95
N GLY A 27 -19.32 -23.44 -22.53
CA GLY A 27 -20.68 -23.45 -21.98
C GLY A 27 -20.92 -24.56 -20.95
N ALA A 28 -20.60 -24.30 -19.69
CA ALA A 28 -21.26 -24.96 -18.54
C ALA A 28 -21.38 -23.98 -17.35
N PRO A 29 -22.52 -23.94 -16.63
CA PRO A 29 -22.61 -23.19 -15.38
C PRO A 29 -21.68 -23.84 -14.34
N PRO A 30 -21.07 -23.06 -13.43
CA PRO A 30 -20.19 -23.61 -12.42
C PRO A 30 -21.03 -24.28 -11.36
N SER A 31 -21.14 -25.60 -11.43
CA SER A 31 -21.33 -26.50 -10.29
C SER A 31 -21.08 -27.94 -10.75
N ALA A 32 -19.87 -28.42 -10.48
CA ALA A 32 -19.44 -29.81 -10.39
C ALA A 32 -19.25 -30.64 -11.70
N LEU A 33 -17.97 -30.96 -11.93
CA LEU A 33 -17.39 -32.23 -12.41
C LEU A 33 -17.56 -32.65 -13.90
N ALA A 34 -16.39 -32.82 -14.54
CA ALA A 34 -16.06 -33.72 -15.67
C ALA A 34 -16.51 -33.25 -17.09
N GLU A 35 -15.70 -33.13 -18.15
CA GLU A 35 -14.35 -33.59 -18.50
C GLU A 35 -13.72 -32.54 -19.47
N GLU A 36 -12.57 -31.95 -19.14
CA GLU A 36 -11.68 -31.30 -20.12
C GLU A 36 -10.93 -32.37 -20.91
N SER A 37 -10.45 -32.07 -22.12
CA SER A 37 -9.41 -32.86 -22.78
C SER A 37 -8.19 -32.90 -21.85
N ALA A 38 -8.08 -33.97 -21.07
CA ALA A 38 -7.21 -34.03 -19.92
C ALA A 38 -5.75 -33.80 -20.32
N CYS A 39 -5.25 -32.62 -20.00
CA CYS A 39 -3.82 -32.42 -19.78
C CYS A 39 -3.35 -33.47 -18.79
N GLU A 40 -2.34 -34.24 -19.19
CA GLU A 40 -1.85 -35.33 -18.35
C GLU A 40 -1.32 -34.73 -17.04
N VAL A 41 -1.95 -35.11 -15.93
CA VAL A 41 -1.45 -34.77 -14.60
C VAL A 41 -0.41 -35.80 -14.22
N HIS A 42 0.85 -35.39 -14.12
CA HIS A 42 1.93 -36.29 -13.78
C HIS A 42 2.07 -36.41 -12.25
N ALA A 43 1.97 -37.63 -11.71
CA ALA A 43 2.11 -37.86 -10.27
C ALA A 43 3.59 -37.90 -9.86
N LEU A 44 3.98 -37.01 -8.93
CA LEU A 44 5.33 -36.95 -8.37
C LEU A 44 5.50 -37.84 -7.12
N GLY A 45 4.40 -38.15 -6.43
CA GLY A 45 4.40 -38.98 -5.22
C GLY A 45 4.12 -38.19 -3.94
N THR A 46 4.55 -38.72 -2.81
CA THR A 46 4.30 -38.12 -1.49
C THR A 46 5.50 -37.30 -1.04
N LEU A 47 5.25 -36.05 -0.68
CA LEU A 47 6.22 -35.14 -0.13
C LEU A 47 6.69 -35.67 1.23
N SER A 48 8.00 -35.83 1.38
CA SER A 48 8.61 -36.26 2.62
C SER A 48 8.50 -35.17 3.69
N ALA A 49 8.39 -35.57 4.96
CA ALA A 49 8.51 -34.63 6.08
C ALA A 49 9.97 -34.15 6.28
N GLU A 50 10.94 -34.87 5.74
CA GLU A 50 12.36 -34.52 5.81
C GLU A 50 12.76 -33.57 4.67
N PRO A 51 13.38 -32.40 4.96
CA PRO A 51 13.71 -31.39 3.95
C PRO A 51 14.61 -31.86 2.81
N ASP A 52 15.49 -32.82 3.05
CA ASP A 52 16.53 -33.27 2.10
C ASP A 52 16.02 -34.26 1.03
N THR A 53 14.71 -34.48 0.96
CA THR A 53 14.09 -35.43 0.01
C THR A 53 13.06 -34.74 -0.88
N PRO A 54 13.51 -33.90 -1.85
CA PRO A 54 12.61 -33.21 -2.75
C PRO A 54 11.97 -34.15 -3.76
N LEU A 55 10.71 -33.87 -4.10
CA LEU A 55 10.10 -34.37 -5.33
C LEU A 55 10.60 -33.51 -6.48
N THR A 56 11.05 -34.13 -7.57
CA THR A 56 11.59 -33.38 -8.71
C THR A 56 10.94 -33.80 -10.01
N ALA A 57 10.81 -32.84 -10.92
CA ALA A 57 10.39 -33.07 -12.29
C ALA A 57 11.25 -32.21 -13.22
N SER A 58 11.33 -32.61 -14.47
CA SER A 58 11.86 -31.75 -15.51
C SER A 58 11.05 -31.97 -16.77
N GLY A 59 10.98 -30.94 -17.59
CA GLY A 59 10.24 -30.96 -18.83
C GLY A 59 10.76 -29.90 -19.78
N ARG A 60 10.08 -29.80 -20.91
CA ARG A 60 10.35 -28.79 -21.91
C ARG A 60 9.04 -28.23 -22.39
N TRP A 61 8.83 -26.93 -22.24
CA TRP A 61 7.69 -26.25 -22.83
C TRP A 61 7.85 -26.19 -24.35
N THR A 62 6.84 -26.64 -25.07
CA THR A 62 6.73 -26.61 -26.53
C THR A 62 5.30 -26.25 -26.92
N THR A 63 5.10 -25.72 -28.12
CA THR A 63 3.77 -25.36 -28.63
C THR A 63 2.81 -26.53 -28.83
N GLU A 64 3.27 -27.77 -28.61
CA GLU A 64 2.45 -28.98 -28.64
C GLU A 64 1.94 -29.39 -27.24
N ASP A 65 2.45 -28.76 -26.17
CA ASP A 65 2.08 -29.03 -24.80
C ASP A 65 0.77 -28.33 -24.40
N CYS A 66 0.28 -28.69 -23.22
CA CYS A 66 -0.95 -28.17 -22.68
C CYS A 66 -0.95 -26.66 -22.50
N ASP A 67 -2.09 -26.03 -22.74
CA ASP A 67 -2.30 -24.64 -22.37
C ASP A 67 -2.37 -24.53 -20.84
N SER A 68 -1.75 -23.48 -20.28
CA SER A 68 -1.94 -23.12 -18.88
C SER A 68 -3.41 -22.84 -18.59
N ARG A 69 -3.91 -23.36 -17.47
CA ARG A 69 -5.29 -23.17 -17.02
C ARG A 69 -5.59 -21.73 -16.65
N PHE A 70 -4.57 -20.97 -16.26
CA PHE A 70 -4.71 -19.61 -15.74
C PHE A 70 -4.02 -18.55 -16.63
N ARG A 71 -3.20 -18.96 -17.60
CA ARG A 71 -2.51 -18.06 -18.54
C ARG A 71 -2.77 -18.46 -19.99
N SER A 72 -3.75 -17.81 -20.61
CA SER A 72 -4.03 -18.02 -22.04
C SER A 72 -2.77 -17.72 -22.87
N GLY A 73 -2.42 -18.64 -23.77
CA GLY A 73 -1.27 -18.52 -24.66
C GLY A 73 0.07 -18.98 -24.09
N SER A 74 0.10 -19.58 -22.88
CA SER A 74 1.30 -20.19 -22.29
C SER A 74 1.23 -21.71 -22.27
N ASP A 75 2.37 -22.36 -22.54
CA ASP A 75 2.52 -23.81 -22.38
C ASP A 75 2.68 -24.18 -20.89
N ALA A 76 2.14 -25.32 -20.48
CA ALA A 76 2.10 -25.74 -19.10
C ALA A 76 2.20 -27.26 -18.92
N PHE A 77 2.79 -27.65 -17.79
CA PHE A 77 2.73 -29.01 -17.26
C PHE A 77 2.06 -29.00 -15.90
N THR A 78 1.09 -29.89 -15.67
CA THR A 78 0.47 -30.07 -14.36
C THR A 78 1.02 -31.31 -13.67
N TYR A 79 1.47 -31.15 -12.44
CA TYR A 79 1.94 -32.23 -11.58
C TYR A 79 1.05 -32.37 -10.35
N SER A 80 0.91 -33.58 -9.83
CA SER A 80 0.23 -33.85 -8.56
C SER A 80 1.21 -34.38 -7.52
N PHE A 81 1.02 -33.99 -6.26
CA PHE A 81 1.77 -34.50 -5.13
C PHE A 81 0.90 -34.60 -3.87
N GLU A 82 1.29 -35.49 -2.97
CA GLU A 82 0.60 -35.75 -1.69
C GLU A 82 1.38 -35.14 -0.52
N VAL A 83 0.71 -34.43 0.37
CA VAL A 83 1.28 -33.96 1.64
C VAL A 83 0.78 -34.89 2.74
N ALA A 84 1.68 -35.66 3.37
CA ALA A 84 1.29 -36.61 4.42
C ALA A 84 1.06 -35.95 5.80
N GLU A 85 1.84 -34.91 6.10
CA GLU A 85 1.82 -34.20 7.37
C GLU A 85 1.82 -32.69 7.13
N ALA A 86 1.14 -31.93 8.00
CA ALA A 86 1.07 -30.49 7.86
C ALA A 86 2.46 -29.87 8.01
N GLY A 87 2.92 -29.14 6.99
CA GLY A 87 4.28 -28.61 6.97
C GLY A 87 4.42 -27.43 6.01
N ARG A 88 5.54 -26.71 6.09
CA ARG A 88 5.87 -25.70 5.09
C ARG A 88 6.48 -26.42 3.89
N ALA A 89 5.89 -26.24 2.73
CA ALA A 89 6.43 -26.73 1.47
C ALA A 89 7.00 -25.56 0.67
N ARG A 90 8.05 -25.85 -0.07
CA ARG A 90 8.66 -24.97 -1.06
C ARG A 90 8.59 -25.64 -2.41
N ILE A 91 8.18 -24.85 -3.40
CA ILE A 91 8.02 -25.27 -4.78
C ILE A 91 8.88 -24.31 -5.60
N ASP A 92 9.94 -24.82 -6.21
CA ASP A 92 10.86 -24.09 -7.07
C ASP A 92 10.67 -24.52 -8.52
N LEU A 93 10.54 -23.57 -9.43
CA LEU A 93 10.55 -23.80 -10.87
C LEU A 93 11.64 -22.93 -11.47
N ALA A 94 12.56 -23.57 -12.17
CA ALA A 94 13.70 -22.89 -12.76
C ALA A 94 13.80 -23.13 -14.26
N SER A 95 14.20 -22.09 -15.00
CA SER A 95 14.54 -22.18 -16.41
C SER A 95 15.58 -21.14 -16.81
N THR A 96 16.63 -21.58 -17.48
CA THR A 96 17.66 -20.66 -18.01
C THR A 96 17.25 -20.00 -19.34
N GLU A 97 16.16 -20.46 -19.96
CA GLU A 97 15.74 -20.09 -21.32
C GLU A 97 14.40 -19.34 -21.34
N ALA A 98 13.55 -19.57 -20.33
CA ALA A 98 12.26 -18.94 -20.18
C ALA A 98 12.08 -18.34 -18.79
N ASP A 99 11.18 -17.39 -18.75
CA ASP A 99 10.73 -16.68 -17.56
C ASP A 99 9.60 -17.51 -16.95
N SER A 100 9.88 -18.12 -15.80
CA SER A 100 9.09 -19.22 -15.26
C SER A 100 7.93 -18.73 -14.41
N PHE A 101 6.87 -19.54 -14.29
CA PHE A 101 5.67 -19.16 -13.55
C PHE A 101 5.04 -20.40 -12.91
N LEU A 102 4.68 -20.30 -11.64
CA LEU A 102 4.08 -21.39 -10.86
C LEU A 102 2.65 -21.07 -10.43
N TYR A 103 1.75 -22.04 -10.55
CA TYR A 103 0.48 -22.06 -9.81
C TYR A 103 0.45 -23.25 -8.85
N LEU A 104 0.09 -23.01 -7.60
CA LEU A 104 -0.29 -24.05 -6.64
C LEU A 104 -1.82 -24.09 -6.53
N MET A 105 -2.40 -25.28 -6.58
CA MET A 105 -3.84 -25.50 -6.52
C MET A 105 -4.20 -26.61 -5.52
N SER A 106 -5.44 -26.59 -5.04
CA SER A 106 -6.06 -27.73 -4.35
C SER A 106 -6.37 -28.87 -5.31
N GLU A 107 -6.71 -30.04 -4.76
CA GLU A 107 -7.07 -31.26 -5.52
C GLU A 107 -8.19 -31.02 -6.55
N ASP A 108 -9.14 -30.13 -6.26
CA ASP A 108 -10.26 -29.76 -7.13
C ASP A 108 -9.88 -28.74 -8.22
N GLY A 109 -8.61 -28.32 -8.27
CA GLY A 109 -8.07 -27.40 -9.28
C GLY A 109 -8.27 -25.92 -8.95
N ALA A 110 -8.81 -25.57 -7.78
CA ALA A 110 -8.90 -24.18 -7.36
C ALA A 110 -7.50 -23.61 -7.04
N ARG A 111 -7.19 -22.42 -7.56
CA ARG A 111 -5.92 -21.72 -7.31
C ARG A 111 -5.80 -21.36 -5.83
N ILE A 112 -4.69 -21.78 -5.21
CA ILE A 112 -4.31 -21.41 -3.84
C ILE A 112 -3.43 -20.16 -3.87
N THR A 113 -2.39 -20.17 -4.71
CA THR A 113 -1.42 -19.08 -4.87
C THR A 113 -0.54 -19.34 -6.09
N ASP A 114 0.28 -18.37 -6.46
CA ASP A 114 1.15 -18.38 -7.62
C ASP A 114 2.32 -17.42 -7.45
N ASN A 115 3.33 -17.55 -8.30
CA ASN A 115 4.53 -16.71 -8.28
C ASN A 115 5.33 -16.87 -9.60
N ASP A 116 5.98 -15.80 -10.06
CA ASP A 116 6.90 -15.74 -11.21
C ASP A 116 8.37 -15.50 -10.85
N ASP A 117 8.68 -14.56 -9.94
CA ASP A 117 10.06 -14.14 -9.64
C ASP A 117 10.45 -14.31 -8.16
N GLY A 118 10.09 -15.45 -7.55
CA GLY A 118 10.33 -15.74 -6.13
C GLY A 118 11.64 -16.48 -5.82
N ALA A 119 12.40 -16.87 -6.83
CA ALA A 119 13.72 -17.51 -6.72
C ALA A 119 14.80 -16.65 -7.41
N SER A 120 15.98 -17.22 -7.65
CA SER A 120 17.11 -16.46 -8.21
C SER A 120 16.85 -16.09 -9.68
N GLY A 121 16.76 -14.81 -10.00
CA GLY A 121 16.60 -14.34 -11.38
C GLY A 121 15.14 -14.35 -11.82
N LEU A 122 14.81 -15.08 -12.90
CA LEU A 122 13.44 -15.21 -13.46
C LEU A 122 12.81 -16.56 -13.09
N ASP A 123 13.30 -17.14 -11.99
CA ASP A 123 12.87 -18.43 -11.48
C ASP A 123 11.71 -18.21 -10.47
N ALA A 124 10.68 -19.05 -10.55
CA ALA A 124 9.47 -18.94 -9.75
C ALA A 124 9.58 -19.74 -8.46
N ARG A 125 9.02 -19.20 -7.37
CA ARG A 125 8.94 -19.90 -6.08
C ARG A 125 7.64 -19.69 -5.33
N ILE A 126 7.11 -20.78 -4.80
CA ILE A 126 6.01 -20.74 -3.83
C ILE A 126 6.48 -21.37 -2.51
N GLU A 127 6.43 -20.61 -1.42
CA GLU A 127 6.57 -21.12 -0.05
C GLU A 127 5.24 -21.04 0.70
N ARG A 128 4.66 -22.19 1.08
CA ARG A 128 3.33 -22.24 1.71
C ARG A 128 3.26 -23.32 2.77
N ARG A 129 2.55 -23.04 3.87
CA ARG A 129 2.14 -24.09 4.82
C ARG A 129 0.97 -24.87 4.23
N LEU A 130 1.18 -26.16 3.99
CA LEU A 130 0.18 -27.07 3.44
C LEU A 130 -0.36 -27.98 4.55
N ALA A 131 -1.66 -28.26 4.48
CA ALA A 131 -2.28 -29.28 5.33
C ALA A 131 -2.10 -30.67 4.68
N PRO A 132 -2.32 -31.77 5.39
CA PRO A 132 -2.32 -33.08 4.78
C PRO A 132 -3.39 -33.17 3.69
N GLY A 133 -3.03 -33.64 2.50
CA GLY A 133 -3.92 -33.74 1.35
C GLY A 133 -3.20 -33.74 0.00
N SER A 134 -3.98 -33.87 -1.06
CA SER A 134 -3.52 -33.87 -2.45
C SER A 134 -3.50 -32.45 -3.01
N TYR A 135 -2.45 -32.12 -3.75
CA TYR A 135 -2.26 -30.81 -4.37
C TYR A 135 -1.84 -30.94 -5.83
N LEU A 136 -2.12 -29.90 -6.61
CA LEU A 136 -1.65 -29.76 -7.98
C LEU A 136 -0.69 -28.58 -8.07
N VAL A 137 0.33 -28.70 -8.92
CA VAL A 137 1.19 -27.59 -9.31
C VAL A 137 1.22 -27.48 -10.83
N GLU A 138 1.05 -26.28 -11.35
CA GLU A 138 1.21 -25.99 -12.76
C GLU A 138 2.53 -25.24 -12.97
N ALA A 139 3.41 -25.82 -13.80
CA ALA A 139 4.65 -25.22 -14.25
C ALA A 139 4.44 -24.59 -15.64
N THR A 140 4.49 -23.26 -15.71
CA THR A 140 4.24 -22.48 -16.94
C THR A 140 5.22 -21.30 -17.06
N THR A 141 4.95 -20.35 -17.94
CA THR A 141 5.84 -19.22 -18.26
C THR A 141 5.10 -17.88 -18.36
N VAL A 142 5.79 -16.77 -18.05
CA VAL A 142 5.25 -15.39 -18.11
C VAL A 142 4.99 -14.95 -19.56
N GLY A 143 5.87 -15.32 -20.50
CA GLY A 143 5.90 -14.81 -21.88
C GLY A 143 5.22 -15.68 -22.96
N GLY A 144 4.69 -16.84 -22.58
CA GLY A 144 3.93 -17.75 -23.43
C GLY A 144 4.65 -18.30 -24.67
N ARG A 145 3.88 -18.93 -25.57
CA ARG A 145 4.34 -19.66 -26.77
C ARG A 145 5.24 -18.85 -27.74
N GLY A 146 5.23 -17.52 -27.62
CA GLY A 146 6.01 -16.61 -28.47
C GLY A 146 7.53 -16.66 -28.24
N ARG A 147 7.99 -17.20 -27.11
CA ARG A 147 9.43 -17.34 -26.80
C ARG A 147 10.08 -18.60 -27.42
N GLY A 148 9.27 -19.54 -27.89
CA GLY A 148 9.75 -20.83 -28.40
C GLY A 148 10.10 -21.82 -27.29
N PRO A 149 10.60 -23.02 -27.64
CA PRO A 149 10.77 -24.10 -26.68
C PRO A 149 11.81 -23.81 -25.60
N ALA A 150 11.51 -24.15 -24.34
CA ALA A 150 12.41 -23.92 -23.21
C ALA A 150 12.39 -25.09 -22.21
N ASP A 151 13.56 -25.51 -21.75
CA ASP A 151 13.69 -26.56 -20.73
C ASP A 151 13.43 -25.99 -19.32
N PHE A 152 12.83 -26.80 -18.43
CA PHE A 152 12.59 -26.42 -17.03
C PHE A 152 12.88 -27.56 -16.05
N SER A 153 13.13 -27.19 -14.79
CA SER A 153 13.17 -28.10 -13.64
C SER A 153 12.24 -27.62 -12.54
N LEU A 154 11.44 -28.52 -11.99
CA LEU A 154 10.55 -28.33 -10.86
C LEU A 154 11.08 -29.11 -9.66
N SER A 155 11.09 -28.51 -8.47
CA SER A 155 11.43 -29.15 -7.21
C SER A 155 10.40 -28.80 -6.14
N ILE A 156 9.94 -29.79 -5.36
CA ILE A 156 9.03 -29.62 -4.24
C ILE A 156 9.67 -30.25 -3.00
N ALA A 157 9.96 -29.45 -1.99
CA ALA A 157 10.60 -29.90 -0.75
C ALA A 157 9.83 -29.39 0.48
N THR A 158 9.91 -30.13 1.59
CA THR A 158 9.48 -29.60 2.90
C THR A 158 10.58 -28.67 3.41
N LEU A 159 10.21 -27.52 3.98
CA LEU A 159 11.11 -26.61 4.68
C LEU A 159 10.92 -26.75 6.19
N SER A 160 12.02 -26.83 6.94
CA SER A 160 12.00 -26.66 8.39
C SER A 160 12.27 -25.20 8.72
N CYS A 161 11.22 -24.48 9.13
CA CYS A 161 11.30 -23.10 9.60
C CYS A 161 10.98 -22.99 11.09
N ASP A 162 11.16 -24.09 11.82
CA ASP A 162 10.94 -24.13 13.25
C ASP A 162 11.97 -23.25 13.97
N PRO A 163 11.55 -22.48 14.99
CA PRO A 163 12.49 -21.64 15.72
C PRO A 163 13.60 -22.45 16.38
N ILE A 164 14.83 -21.99 16.23
CA ILE A 164 16.01 -22.59 16.84
C ILE A 164 16.07 -22.14 18.32
N ASP A 165 16.07 -23.09 19.25
CA ASP A 165 16.18 -22.80 20.68
C ASP A 165 17.63 -22.47 21.06
N LEU A 166 17.87 -21.21 21.44
CA LEU A 166 19.15 -20.73 21.97
C LEU A 166 19.35 -21.13 23.43
N GLY A 167 18.28 -21.52 24.14
CA GLY A 167 18.31 -21.95 25.53
C GLY A 167 17.87 -20.88 26.54
N VAL A 168 18.38 -21.01 27.77
CA VAL A 168 17.98 -20.16 28.90
C VAL A 168 19.02 -19.05 29.10
N LEU A 169 18.56 -17.80 28.99
CA LEU A 169 19.38 -16.62 29.24
C LEU A 169 19.46 -16.31 30.74
N VAL A 170 20.68 -16.23 31.25
CA VAL A 170 21.01 -15.88 32.64
C VAL A 170 22.15 -14.85 32.67
N PRO A 171 22.28 -14.04 33.74
CA PRO A 171 23.37 -13.07 33.85
C PRO A 171 24.76 -13.70 33.69
N GLY A 172 25.62 -13.06 32.90
CA GLY A 172 27.00 -13.51 32.64
C GLY A 172 27.14 -14.66 31.64
N THR A 173 26.07 -15.01 30.91
CA THR A 173 26.10 -15.98 29.81
C THR A 173 25.48 -15.35 28.57
N ASP A 174 26.23 -15.35 27.47
CA ASP A 174 25.75 -14.90 26.17
C ASP A 174 25.18 -16.09 25.40
N LEU A 175 24.03 -15.87 24.76
CA LEU A 175 23.51 -16.80 23.77
C LEU A 175 23.87 -16.27 22.39
N THR A 176 24.55 -17.09 21.59
CA THR A 176 24.99 -16.69 20.26
C THR A 176 24.49 -17.67 19.20
N ALA A 177 24.24 -17.14 18.00
CA ALA A 177 24.00 -17.93 16.81
C ALA A 177 24.67 -17.27 15.61
N THR A 178 25.17 -18.09 14.69
CA THR A 178 25.65 -17.62 13.41
C THR A 178 24.89 -18.32 12.31
N GLY A 179 24.76 -17.66 11.18
CA GLY A 179 24.06 -18.22 10.04
C GLY A 179 24.35 -17.47 8.76
N THR A 180 23.59 -17.82 7.74
CA THR A 180 23.70 -17.21 6.43
C THR A 180 22.31 -17.10 5.85
N TRP A 181 21.90 -15.87 5.57
CA TRP A 181 20.73 -15.59 4.75
C TRP A 181 21.06 -15.89 3.30
N SER A 182 20.23 -16.69 2.68
CA SER A 182 20.23 -16.89 1.24
C SER A 182 18.80 -16.96 0.77
N ILE A 183 18.60 -16.91 -0.55
CA ILE A 183 17.29 -17.20 -1.14
C ILE A 183 16.76 -18.56 -0.66
N ASP A 184 17.61 -19.50 -0.23
CA ASP A 184 17.17 -20.82 0.26
C ASP A 184 16.69 -20.85 1.71
N THR A 185 16.83 -19.73 2.43
CA THR A 185 16.37 -19.60 3.80
C THR A 185 14.85 -19.36 3.85
N CYS A 186 14.22 -19.74 4.96
CA CYS A 186 12.81 -19.47 5.23
C CYS A 186 12.44 -18.01 5.02
N GLY A 187 11.25 -17.73 4.46
CA GLY A 187 10.75 -16.36 4.36
C GLY A 187 10.46 -15.70 5.71
N SER A 188 10.72 -14.39 5.75
CA SER A 188 10.43 -13.47 6.85
C SER A 188 8.92 -13.23 6.98
N ALA A 189 8.44 -13.20 8.21
CA ALA A 189 7.06 -12.86 8.54
C ALA A 189 6.84 -11.36 8.73
N ILE A 190 7.94 -10.59 8.88
CA ILE A 190 7.91 -9.15 9.16
C ILE A 190 8.29 -8.30 7.94
N VAL A 191 9.15 -8.82 7.06
CA VAL A 191 9.55 -8.17 5.81
C VAL A 191 9.23 -9.13 4.67
N ALA A 192 8.26 -8.76 3.83
CA ALA A 192 7.84 -9.62 2.71
C ALA A 192 9.02 -9.87 1.76
N ASP A 193 9.14 -11.09 1.22
CA ASP A 193 10.15 -11.51 0.24
C ASP A 193 11.61 -11.51 0.73
N HIS A 194 11.82 -11.60 2.04
CA HIS A 194 13.15 -11.63 2.65
C HIS A 194 13.45 -12.95 3.35
N PRO A 195 14.71 -13.40 3.39
CA PRO A 195 15.11 -14.56 4.18
C PRO A 195 15.12 -14.24 5.68
N ALA A 196 14.78 -15.21 6.52
CA ALA A 196 14.76 -15.08 7.97
C ALA A 196 15.12 -16.37 8.70
N TYR A 197 15.81 -16.20 9.82
CA TYR A 197 15.94 -17.23 10.85
C TYR A 197 15.11 -16.85 12.06
N ASN A 198 14.38 -17.83 12.57
CA ASN A 198 13.63 -17.69 13.82
C ASN A 198 14.41 -18.36 14.95
N TYR A 199 14.55 -17.66 16.06
CA TYR A 199 15.18 -18.15 17.28
C TYR A 199 14.25 -18.03 18.46
N THR A 200 14.45 -18.85 19.48
CA THR A 200 13.80 -18.70 20.77
C THR A 200 14.80 -18.67 21.90
N PHE A 201 14.50 -17.93 22.96
CA PHE A 201 15.23 -18.03 24.23
C PHE A 201 14.29 -17.84 25.41
N THR A 202 14.65 -18.42 26.55
CA THR A 202 13.92 -18.25 27.81
C THR A 202 14.69 -17.32 28.74
N LEU A 203 14.08 -16.19 29.11
CA LEU A 203 14.63 -15.30 30.13
C LEU A 203 14.22 -15.81 31.52
N ALA A 204 15.21 -16.19 32.35
CA ALA A 204 14.96 -16.81 33.65
C ALA A 204 14.33 -15.84 34.68
N GLU A 205 14.78 -14.59 34.70
CA GLU A 205 14.36 -13.55 35.65
C GLU A 205 14.24 -12.19 34.94
N PRO A 206 13.39 -11.26 35.42
CA PRO A 206 13.26 -9.95 34.80
C PRO A 206 14.60 -9.19 34.75
N ALA A 207 15.02 -8.80 33.56
CA ALA A 207 16.30 -8.12 33.33
C ALA A 207 16.26 -7.25 32.07
N ARG A 208 17.22 -6.34 31.95
CA ARG A 208 17.50 -5.68 30.67
C ARG A 208 18.30 -6.61 29.79
N VAL A 209 17.81 -6.83 28.58
CA VAL A 209 18.44 -7.70 27.59
C VAL A 209 18.80 -6.85 26.40
N ARG A 210 20.01 -7.07 25.89
CA ARG A 210 20.49 -6.55 24.62
C ARG A 210 20.57 -7.71 23.62
N ILE A 211 20.02 -7.47 22.44
CA ILE A 211 20.01 -8.38 21.31
C ILE A 211 20.68 -7.63 20.17
N GLU A 212 21.76 -8.17 19.63
CA GLU A 212 22.53 -7.58 18.54
C GLU A 212 22.60 -8.57 17.39
N LEU A 213 22.38 -8.07 16.18
CA LEU A 213 22.47 -8.83 14.94
C LEU A 213 23.40 -8.08 14.00
N LEU A 214 24.56 -8.68 13.75
CA LEU A 214 25.63 -8.11 12.94
C LEU A 214 25.80 -8.92 11.66
N SER A 215 26.25 -8.27 10.61
CA SER A 215 26.55 -8.90 9.32
C SER A 215 27.67 -8.13 8.62
N GLU A 216 28.63 -8.83 8.01
CA GLU A 216 29.63 -8.19 7.16
C GLU A 216 29.10 -7.88 5.76
N HIS A 217 28.19 -8.72 5.24
CA HIS A 217 27.75 -8.69 3.84
C HIS A 217 26.26 -8.35 3.65
N GLY A 218 25.50 -8.28 4.74
CA GLY A 218 24.06 -8.05 4.76
C GLY A 218 23.67 -6.74 5.46
N ASP A 219 22.37 -6.45 5.43
CA ASP A 219 21.76 -5.33 6.14
C ASP A 219 20.75 -5.88 7.16
N PRO A 220 21.18 -6.18 8.40
CA PRO A 220 20.36 -6.82 9.42
C PRO A 220 19.03 -6.13 9.74
N VAL A 221 18.02 -6.92 10.11
CA VAL A 221 16.78 -6.48 10.75
C VAL A 221 16.41 -7.47 11.86
N LEU A 222 16.12 -6.93 13.05
CA LEU A 222 15.66 -7.69 14.20
C LEU A 222 14.18 -7.42 14.48
N SER A 223 13.44 -8.47 14.82
CA SER A 223 12.18 -8.39 15.54
C SER A 223 12.20 -9.28 16.77
N LEU A 224 11.62 -8.79 17.85
CA LEU A 224 11.49 -9.49 19.12
C LEU A 224 10.01 -9.60 19.49
N ALA A 225 9.55 -10.81 19.77
CA ALA A 225 8.18 -11.09 20.19
C ALA A 225 8.13 -11.92 21.46
N SER A 226 6.98 -11.86 22.13
CA SER A 226 6.62 -12.78 23.21
C SER A 226 5.23 -13.37 22.95
N PRO A 227 4.99 -14.67 23.22
CA PRO A 227 3.67 -15.28 23.04
C PRO A 227 2.52 -14.57 23.78
N THR A 228 2.83 -13.81 24.83
CA THR A 228 1.84 -13.10 25.65
C THR A 228 1.60 -11.65 25.23
N ARG A 229 2.54 -11.04 24.50
CA ARG A 229 2.55 -9.60 24.20
C ARG A 229 2.60 -9.28 22.71
N GLY A 230 2.78 -10.28 21.85
CA GLY A 230 3.07 -10.07 20.42
C GLY A 230 4.47 -9.51 20.23
N VAL A 231 4.68 -8.77 19.15
CA VAL A 231 5.94 -8.06 18.86
C VAL A 231 6.14 -6.95 19.90
N ILE A 232 7.30 -6.93 20.55
CA ILE A 232 7.65 -5.98 21.63
C ILE A 232 8.82 -5.06 21.27
N GLY A 233 9.51 -5.33 20.17
CA GLY A 233 10.55 -4.46 19.61
C GLY A 233 10.94 -4.91 18.20
N ALA A 234 11.36 -3.95 17.38
CA ALA A 234 12.00 -4.18 16.10
C ALA A 234 13.04 -3.08 15.86
N ASN A 235 14.12 -3.39 15.15
CA ASN A 235 15.17 -2.45 14.82
C ASN A 235 16.00 -2.96 13.64
N ASP A 236 16.50 -2.05 12.80
CA ASP A 236 17.30 -2.30 11.61
C ASP A 236 18.72 -1.71 11.70
N ASP A 237 18.91 -0.51 12.27
CA ASP A 237 20.20 0.21 12.25
C ASP A 237 20.70 0.65 13.65
N GLY A 238 20.37 -0.10 14.70
CA GLY A 238 20.62 0.29 16.09
C GLY A 238 21.98 -0.09 16.67
N ALA A 239 22.85 -0.82 15.95
CA ALA A 239 24.19 -1.24 16.36
C ALA A 239 25.28 -0.58 15.49
N ASP A 240 26.55 -0.99 15.67
CA ASP A 240 27.66 -0.45 14.88
C ASP A 240 27.46 -0.70 13.37
N GLY A 241 27.70 0.33 12.55
CA GLY A 241 27.53 0.26 11.10
C GLY A 241 26.06 0.12 10.68
N ARG A 242 25.71 -1.04 10.10
CA ARG A 242 24.33 -1.40 9.71
C ARG A 242 23.72 -2.47 10.62
N GLY A 243 24.40 -2.81 11.71
CA GLY A 243 23.90 -3.83 12.62
C GLY A 243 22.60 -3.40 13.28
N SER A 244 21.75 -4.36 13.62
CA SER A 244 20.53 -4.10 14.39
C SER A 244 20.75 -4.36 15.87
N ARG A 245 20.11 -3.54 16.72
CA ARG A 245 20.14 -3.71 18.18
C ARG A 245 18.78 -3.45 18.82
N ILE A 246 18.34 -4.39 19.64
CA ILE A 246 17.21 -4.21 20.56
C ILE A 246 17.73 -4.29 21.99
N GLU A 247 17.58 -3.21 22.76
CA GLU A 247 17.88 -3.21 24.19
C GLU A 247 16.65 -2.81 25.02
N GLN A 248 16.11 -3.72 25.83
CA GLN A 248 14.88 -3.49 26.57
C GLN A 248 14.85 -4.22 27.92
N TYR A 249 14.19 -3.62 28.92
CA TYR A 249 13.86 -4.30 30.17
C TYR A 249 12.66 -5.23 29.98
N MET A 250 12.84 -6.52 30.28
CA MET A 250 11.88 -7.57 29.98
C MET A 250 11.56 -8.41 31.21
N PRO A 251 10.28 -8.82 31.41
CA PRO A 251 9.94 -9.82 32.42
C PRO A 251 10.45 -11.21 32.05
N ALA A 252 10.61 -12.10 33.03
CA ALA A 252 10.90 -13.51 32.78
C ALA A 252 9.85 -14.15 31.85
N GLY A 253 10.29 -15.01 30.92
CA GLY A 253 9.41 -15.66 29.96
C GLY A 253 10.11 -16.15 28.70
N LEU A 254 9.32 -16.73 27.78
CA LEU A 254 9.76 -17.14 26.45
C LEU A 254 9.67 -15.96 25.47
N TYR A 255 10.71 -15.83 24.66
CA TYR A 255 10.86 -14.83 23.63
C TYR A 255 11.21 -15.48 22.29
N VAL A 256 10.73 -14.88 21.21
CA VAL A 256 11.00 -15.26 19.83
C VAL A 256 11.75 -14.11 19.18
N ILE A 257 12.86 -14.41 18.52
CA ILE A 257 13.63 -13.46 17.71
C ILE A 257 13.45 -13.87 16.25
N GLU A 258 13.17 -12.90 15.40
CA GLU A 258 13.28 -13.05 13.96
C GLU A 258 14.46 -12.20 13.49
N ALA A 259 15.42 -12.86 12.84
CA ALA A 259 16.61 -12.26 12.27
C ALA A 259 16.50 -12.31 10.75
N THR A 260 16.33 -11.15 10.12
CA THR A 260 16.12 -10.99 8.67
C THR A 260 16.96 -9.84 8.13
N THR A 261 16.70 -9.38 6.90
CA THR A 261 17.46 -8.33 6.21
C THR A 261 16.57 -7.15 5.80
N TYR A 262 17.14 -5.97 5.55
CA TYR A 262 16.42 -4.74 5.18
C TYR A 262 16.21 -4.56 3.67
N LEU A 263 17.13 -5.03 2.81
CA LEU A 263 16.99 -4.93 1.35
C LEU A 263 16.39 -6.19 0.72
N GLN A 264 15.51 -5.99 -0.28
CA GLN A 264 14.88 -7.02 -1.10
C GLN A 264 15.94 -7.93 -1.75
N GLY A 265 15.58 -9.19 -2.00
CA GLY A 265 16.47 -10.25 -2.49
C GLY A 265 17.35 -9.90 -3.71
N ASP A 266 17.04 -8.83 -4.43
CA ASP A 266 17.73 -8.40 -5.66
C ASP A 266 18.90 -7.43 -5.44
N LEU A 267 19.05 -6.84 -4.24
CA LEU A 267 20.10 -5.83 -3.93
C LEU A 267 21.14 -6.28 -2.90
N GLN A 268 21.00 -7.49 -2.36
CA GLN A 268 22.00 -8.13 -1.48
C GLN A 268 22.91 -9.04 -2.33
N PRO A 269 24.13 -9.37 -1.87
CA PRO A 269 24.76 -10.60 -2.34
C PRO A 269 23.77 -11.74 -2.10
N LEU A 270 23.61 -12.67 -3.07
CA LEU A 270 22.72 -13.84 -3.01
C LEU A 270 22.82 -14.67 -1.71
N VAL A 271 23.87 -14.41 -0.92
CA VAL A 271 24.26 -15.05 0.31
C VAL A 271 24.91 -13.99 1.22
N ALA A 272 24.37 -13.75 2.41
CA ALA A 272 24.91 -12.83 3.43
C ALA A 272 25.03 -13.54 4.79
N ASP A 273 26.16 -13.40 5.48
CA ASP A 273 26.39 -13.97 6.81
C ASP A 273 25.69 -13.17 7.91
N PHE A 274 25.51 -13.76 9.09
CA PHE A 274 25.17 -13.00 10.28
C PHE A 274 25.66 -13.64 11.57
N GLU A 275 25.80 -12.80 12.59
CA GLU A 275 26.03 -13.17 13.98
C GLU A 275 24.97 -12.51 14.88
N LEU A 276 24.20 -13.33 15.58
CA LEU A 276 23.23 -12.94 16.59
C LEU A 276 23.82 -13.14 17.98
N THR A 277 23.76 -12.12 18.83
CA THR A 277 24.12 -12.19 20.25
C THR A 277 22.97 -11.72 21.12
N VAL A 278 22.63 -12.48 22.15
CA VAL A 278 21.64 -12.15 23.17
C VAL A 278 22.30 -12.22 24.53
N HIS A 279 22.31 -11.11 25.28
CA HIS A 279 22.91 -11.07 26.60
C HIS A 279 22.11 -10.20 27.59
N VAL A 280 22.27 -10.50 28.88
CA VAL A 280 21.74 -9.65 29.95
C VAL A 280 22.71 -8.49 30.17
N VAL A 281 22.19 -7.27 30.13
CA VAL A 281 22.97 -6.06 30.44
C VAL A 281 23.23 -6.02 31.94
N ASP A 282 24.50 -5.88 32.32
CA ASP A 282 24.88 -5.62 33.71
C ASP A 282 24.52 -4.17 34.07
N GLU A 283 23.35 -4.00 34.70
CA GLU A 283 22.83 -2.69 35.11
C GLU A 283 23.77 -1.97 36.10
N ALA A 284 24.53 -2.70 36.92
CA ALA A 284 25.47 -2.07 37.85
C ALA A 284 26.66 -1.50 37.08
N ALA A 285 27.24 -2.27 36.15
CA ALA A 285 28.29 -1.79 35.26
C ALA A 285 27.80 -0.62 34.39
N ARG A 286 26.60 -0.71 33.82
CA ARG A 286 26.01 0.36 33.01
C ARG A 286 25.82 1.66 33.80
N GLN A 287 25.46 1.57 35.08
CA GLN A 287 25.36 2.76 35.94
C GLN A 287 26.72 3.40 36.23
N GLU A 288 27.83 2.68 36.06
CA GLU A 288 29.20 3.22 36.15
C GLU A 288 29.68 3.87 34.85
N GLU A 289 28.93 3.76 33.75
CA GLU A 289 29.25 4.36 32.44
C GLU A 289 28.69 5.80 32.31
N PHE A 290 29.07 6.49 31.23
CA PHE A 290 28.47 7.76 30.82
C PHE A 290 27.00 7.54 30.41
N LEU A 291 26.06 8.24 31.05
CA LEU A 291 24.63 8.12 30.74
C LEU A 291 23.98 9.48 30.51
N LEU A 292 23.89 9.87 29.24
CA LEU A 292 23.22 11.08 28.82
C LEU A 292 21.71 11.02 29.06
N LYS A 293 21.13 12.09 29.61
CA LYS A 293 19.69 12.19 29.84
C LYS A 293 19.14 13.59 29.67
N VAL A 294 18.04 13.69 28.91
CA VAL A 294 17.10 14.81 29.00
C VAL A 294 16.16 14.51 30.16
N GLU A 295 16.22 15.31 31.22
CA GLU A 295 15.45 15.08 32.44
C GLU A 295 14.06 15.75 32.43
N ALA A 296 13.96 16.94 31.84
CA ALA A 296 12.73 17.72 31.84
C ALA A 296 12.72 18.73 30.70
N THR A 297 11.52 19.11 30.26
CA THR A 297 11.30 20.15 29.25
C THR A 297 10.12 21.05 29.63
N LEU A 298 10.21 22.33 29.28
CA LEU A 298 9.20 23.33 29.55
C LEU A 298 9.00 24.24 28.34
N PHE A 299 7.78 24.26 27.82
CA PHE A 299 7.31 25.16 26.76
C PHE A 299 5.77 25.23 26.83
N PRO A 300 5.14 26.23 26.19
CA PRO A 300 3.68 26.38 26.21
C PRO A 300 2.96 25.17 25.58
N ASP A 301 1.83 24.76 26.15
CA ASP A 301 0.99 23.69 25.58
C ASP A 301 0.23 24.16 24.31
N GLN A 302 0.18 25.47 24.07
CA GLN A 302 -0.42 26.11 22.90
C GLN A 302 0.43 27.28 22.41
N VAL A 303 0.65 27.36 21.10
CA VAL A 303 1.49 28.37 20.43
C VAL A 303 0.82 28.89 19.15
N ILE A 304 1.21 30.07 18.68
CA ILE A 304 0.61 30.73 17.52
C ILE A 304 1.47 30.48 16.27
N VAL A 305 0.84 30.16 15.14
CA VAL A 305 1.55 30.02 13.85
C VAL A 305 2.34 31.29 13.54
N GLY A 306 3.63 31.13 13.24
CA GLY A 306 4.54 32.22 12.88
C GLY A 306 5.10 33.01 14.07
N GLU A 307 4.68 32.74 15.30
CA GLU A 307 5.27 33.34 16.51
C GLU A 307 6.34 32.41 17.10
N PRO A 308 7.57 32.92 17.36
CA PRO A 308 8.60 32.15 18.03
C PRO A 308 8.26 31.95 19.53
N PHE A 309 8.61 30.79 20.07
CA PHE A 309 8.52 30.48 21.49
C PHE A 309 9.79 29.77 21.98
N GLU A 310 10.10 29.90 23.27
CA GLU A 310 11.27 29.27 23.89
C GLU A 310 10.93 27.86 24.40
N VAL A 311 11.87 26.94 24.17
CA VAL A 311 11.89 25.58 24.67
C VAL A 311 13.00 25.48 25.70
N ASP A 312 12.58 25.43 26.96
CA ASP A 312 13.46 25.18 28.09
C ASP A 312 13.66 23.69 28.31
N TYR A 313 14.85 23.31 28.78
CA TYR A 313 15.20 21.92 29.07
C TYR A 313 16.17 21.79 30.25
N ARG A 314 16.19 20.59 30.84
CA ARG A 314 17.20 20.13 31.79
C ARG A 314 17.83 18.85 31.25
N VAL A 315 19.15 18.84 31.15
CA VAL A 315 19.94 17.71 30.63
C VAL A 315 21.11 17.41 31.56
N GLY A 316 21.60 16.19 31.56
CA GLY A 316 22.75 15.82 32.38
C GLY A 316 23.31 14.44 32.05
N ASN A 317 24.46 14.16 32.64
CA ASN A 317 25.02 12.82 32.73
C ASN A 317 24.56 12.22 34.07
N ILE A 318 23.65 11.27 34.03
CA ILE A 318 23.12 10.59 35.23
C ILE A 318 23.91 9.31 35.59
N GLY A 319 24.95 9.02 34.83
CA GLY A 319 25.83 7.87 35.03
C GLY A 319 26.98 8.16 35.97
N GLY A 320 27.71 7.10 36.32
CA GLY A 320 28.88 7.13 37.19
C GLY A 320 30.19 7.40 36.45
N GLY A 321 30.19 7.36 35.11
CA GLY A 321 31.34 7.62 34.26
C GLY A 321 31.27 9.00 33.62
N ASP A 322 32.42 9.65 33.44
CA ASP A 322 32.52 10.92 32.71
C ASP A 322 32.38 10.71 31.19
N LEU A 323 32.04 11.76 30.43
CA LEU A 323 32.07 11.73 28.97
C LEU A 323 33.51 11.41 28.47
N PRO A 324 33.71 10.43 27.57
CA PRO A 324 35.04 10.09 27.03
C PRO A 324 35.75 11.29 26.41
N GLU A 325 37.10 11.31 26.46
CA GLU A 325 37.91 12.36 25.84
C GLU A 325 37.58 12.49 24.34
N ASP A 326 37.68 13.71 23.81
CA ASP A 326 37.42 14.03 22.39
C ASP A 326 36.00 13.71 21.87
N SER A 327 35.04 13.48 22.77
CA SER A 327 33.61 13.28 22.44
C SER A 327 32.85 14.60 22.30
N GLU A 328 31.84 14.64 21.43
CA GLU A 328 30.98 15.80 21.21
C GLU A 328 29.54 15.53 21.65
N VAL A 329 28.89 16.50 22.31
CA VAL A 329 27.46 16.43 22.67
C VAL A 329 26.66 17.55 22.02
N TRP A 330 25.55 17.22 21.38
CA TRP A 330 24.57 18.18 20.85
C TRP A 330 23.27 18.11 21.64
N VAL A 331 22.65 19.28 21.83
CA VAL A 331 21.29 19.39 22.38
C VAL A 331 20.43 20.10 21.36
N TYR A 332 19.28 19.54 21.01
CA TYR A 332 18.43 20.11 19.97
C TYR A 332 16.95 19.94 20.28
N ALA A 333 16.14 20.81 19.66
CA ALA A 333 14.69 20.67 19.61
C ALA A 333 14.25 20.48 18.16
N VAL A 334 13.46 19.46 17.91
CA VAL A 334 12.92 19.14 16.58
C VAL A 334 11.39 19.08 16.62
N GLY A 335 10.76 19.48 15.52
CA GLY A 335 9.33 19.38 15.28
C GLY A 335 9.04 19.32 13.79
N PRO A 336 7.77 19.20 13.34
CA PRO A 336 7.43 19.23 11.92
C PRO A 336 8.00 20.48 11.22
N ARG A 337 9.10 20.29 10.47
CA ARG A 337 9.85 21.35 9.75
C ARG A 337 10.57 22.37 10.65
N VAL A 338 10.90 22.00 11.88
CA VAL A 338 11.77 22.79 12.77
C VAL A 338 13.00 21.95 13.10
N TRP A 339 14.20 22.47 12.81
CA TRP A 339 15.47 21.90 13.24
C TRP A 339 16.38 23.04 13.73
N GLU A 340 16.46 23.23 15.05
CA GLU A 340 17.40 24.17 15.68
C GLU A 340 18.29 23.45 16.70
N PRO A 341 19.53 23.10 16.32
CA PRO A 341 20.48 22.45 17.21
C PRO A 341 21.38 23.47 17.92
N ILE A 342 21.66 23.23 19.20
CA ILE A 342 22.83 23.76 19.88
C ILE A 342 23.96 22.76 19.63
N ARG A 343 24.90 23.17 18.78
CA ARG A 343 26.07 22.36 18.43
C ARG A 343 27.21 22.65 19.41
N SER A 344 27.99 21.61 19.71
CA SER A 344 29.25 21.70 20.45
C SER A 344 29.10 22.19 21.91
N VAL A 345 28.29 21.48 22.70
CA VAL A 345 28.20 21.70 24.15
C VAL A 345 29.53 21.30 24.80
N PRO A 346 30.15 22.14 25.66
CA PRO A 346 31.48 21.85 26.20
C PRO A 346 31.53 20.55 27.02
N GLN A 347 32.59 19.78 26.82
CA GLN A 347 32.81 18.49 27.47
C GLN A 347 32.83 18.60 29.00
N GLU A 348 33.25 19.76 29.54
CA GLU A 348 33.34 20.01 30.97
C GLU A 348 31.97 19.97 31.68
N LEU A 349 30.87 20.09 30.94
CA LEU A 349 29.51 19.97 31.47
C LEU A 349 29.05 18.51 31.66
N TRP A 350 29.81 17.52 31.19
CA TRP A 350 29.33 16.13 31.15
C TRP A 350 30.02 15.20 32.16
N GLN A 351 30.40 15.75 33.31
CA GLN A 351 30.93 14.98 34.45
C GLN A 351 29.87 14.04 35.02
N ALA A 352 30.31 12.92 35.59
CA ALA A 352 29.45 11.93 36.23
C ALA A 352 28.50 12.57 37.26
N GLY A 353 27.20 12.31 37.09
CA GLY A 353 26.13 12.85 37.94
C GLY A 353 25.82 14.34 37.75
N ALA A 354 26.45 15.04 36.80
CA ALA A 354 26.21 16.47 36.58
C ALA A 354 24.93 16.72 35.77
N SER A 355 24.18 17.75 36.15
CA SER A 355 22.93 18.15 35.49
C SER A 355 22.87 19.67 35.33
N TYR A 356 22.32 20.13 34.20
CA TYR A 356 22.25 21.52 33.82
C TYR A 356 20.89 21.89 33.26
N HIS A 357 20.46 23.15 33.46
CA HIS A 357 19.14 23.61 33.04
C HIS A 357 19.18 25.00 32.38
N SER A 358 18.33 25.19 31.36
CA SER A 358 18.26 26.44 30.59
C SER A 358 17.51 27.56 31.33
N SER A 359 16.54 27.22 32.19
CA SER A 359 15.80 28.19 33.00
C SER A 359 15.61 27.76 34.44
N SER A 360 15.45 28.74 35.34
CA SER A 360 15.26 28.51 36.78
C SER A 360 13.97 27.75 37.10
N PHE A 361 13.00 27.71 36.20
CA PHE A 361 11.77 26.91 36.36
C PHE A 361 12.02 25.41 36.27
N LEU A 362 13.08 25.00 35.59
CA LEU A 362 13.51 23.61 35.49
C LEU A 362 14.58 23.23 36.51
N ALA A 363 14.95 24.13 37.42
CA ALA A 363 15.95 23.84 38.44
C ALA A 363 15.53 22.65 39.33
N SER A 364 16.51 21.81 39.67
CA SER A 364 16.42 20.74 40.66
C SER A 364 17.50 20.92 41.73
N ALA A 365 17.46 20.09 42.78
CA ALA A 365 18.45 20.13 43.85
C ALA A 365 19.90 19.82 43.39
N VAL A 366 20.05 19.17 42.24
CA VAL A 366 21.33 18.67 41.72
C VAL A 366 21.71 19.28 40.37
N SER A 367 20.93 20.24 39.87
CA SER A 367 21.18 20.86 38.57
C SER A 367 21.70 22.28 38.67
N THR A 368 22.53 22.68 37.72
CA THR A 368 23.18 24.01 37.68
C THR A 368 22.78 24.79 36.43
N TRP A 369 22.54 26.08 36.56
CA TRP A 369 22.32 26.94 35.39
C TRP A 369 23.66 27.25 34.69
N THR A 370 23.66 27.29 33.36
CA THR A 370 24.83 27.67 32.55
C THR A 370 24.39 28.45 31.31
N ASP A 371 25.18 29.45 30.91
CA ASP A 371 24.97 30.23 29.66
C ASP A 371 25.28 29.40 28.40
N GLU A 372 25.94 28.25 28.54
CA GLU A 372 26.32 27.36 27.43
C GLU A 372 25.14 26.51 26.93
N LEU A 373 24.07 26.41 27.72
CA LEU A 373 22.83 25.69 27.38
C LEU A 373 21.62 26.64 27.43
N PRO A 374 21.54 27.62 26.51
CA PRO A 374 20.40 28.54 26.47
C PRO A 374 19.11 27.83 26.02
N PRO A 375 17.93 28.42 26.30
CA PRO A 375 16.67 27.94 25.75
C PRO A 375 16.70 27.90 24.21
N ILE A 376 16.07 26.91 23.60
CA ILE A 376 16.02 26.78 22.13
C ILE A 376 14.77 27.51 21.62
N THR A 377 14.91 28.36 20.61
CA THR A 377 13.75 29.04 20.00
C THR A 377 13.13 28.18 18.92
N VAL A 378 11.81 28.06 18.90
CA VAL A 378 11.06 27.27 17.92
C VAL A 378 9.94 28.12 17.32
N THR A 379 9.68 27.97 16.01
CA THR A 379 8.56 28.63 15.32
C THR A 379 7.84 27.62 14.42
N PHE A 380 6.51 27.51 14.57
CA PHE A 380 5.70 26.67 13.67
C PHE A 380 5.14 27.46 12.50
N THR A 381 5.06 26.82 11.32
CA THR A 381 4.58 27.44 10.07
C THR A 381 3.18 26.96 9.65
N ARG A 382 2.60 25.99 10.36
CA ARG A 382 1.26 25.45 10.07
C ARG A 382 0.47 25.21 11.36
N PRO A 383 -0.85 25.43 11.36
CA PRO A 383 -1.70 25.13 12.50
C PRO A 383 -1.99 23.63 12.61
N GLY A 384 -2.50 23.22 13.77
CA GLY A 384 -2.90 21.85 14.07
C GLY A 384 -2.19 21.27 15.30
N PRO A 385 -2.56 20.06 15.72
CA PRO A 385 -1.81 19.32 16.72
C PRO A 385 -0.40 19.04 16.18
N SER A 386 0.60 19.42 16.96
CA SER A 386 2.02 19.26 16.64
C SER A 386 2.75 18.69 17.85
N TRP A 387 4.06 18.58 17.73
CA TRP A 387 4.93 18.07 18.78
C TRP A 387 6.29 18.77 18.72
N VAL A 388 6.93 18.85 19.88
CA VAL A 388 8.34 19.24 20.03
C VAL A 388 9.05 18.09 20.73
N PHE A 389 10.12 17.60 20.13
CA PHE A 389 11.02 16.60 20.68
C PHE A 389 12.34 17.28 21.03
N VAL A 390 12.71 17.24 22.31
CA VAL A 390 13.98 17.74 22.79
C VAL A 390 14.88 16.54 23.02
N ALA A 391 16.07 16.56 22.42
CA ALA A 391 17.03 15.47 22.52
C ALA A 391 18.42 16.00 22.82
N ALA A 392 19.20 15.12 23.47
CA ALA A 392 20.62 15.23 23.62
C ALA A 392 21.25 13.96 23.04
N ILE A 393 22.35 14.13 22.31
CA ILE A 393 23.08 13.06 21.65
C ILE A 393 24.58 13.30 21.79
N ALA A 394 25.35 12.24 21.99
CA ALA A 394 26.79 12.24 22.20
C ALA A 394 27.47 11.30 21.21
N TRP A 395 28.57 11.75 20.62
CA TRP A 395 29.43 10.97 19.73
C TRP A 395 30.85 10.94 20.25
N ASP A 396 31.57 9.85 20.02
CA ASP A 396 33.00 9.75 20.27
C ASP A 396 33.84 10.28 19.09
N GLU A 397 35.17 10.13 19.18
CA GLU A 397 36.11 10.59 18.15
C GLU A 397 35.98 9.87 16.79
N ASP A 398 35.32 8.72 16.78
CA ASP A 398 35.12 7.85 15.62
C ASP A 398 33.71 8.04 14.99
N ASP A 399 32.97 9.10 15.40
CA ASP A 399 31.58 9.38 15.04
C ASP A 399 30.57 8.30 15.51
N ASN A 400 30.94 7.43 16.46
CA ASN A 400 29.99 6.46 17.02
C ASN A 400 29.09 7.14 18.05
N GLU A 401 27.79 6.86 18.00
CA GLU A 401 26.86 7.32 19.03
C GLU A 401 27.12 6.60 20.36
N ILE A 402 27.61 7.33 21.36
CA ILE A 402 27.90 6.82 22.71
C ILE A 402 26.85 7.21 23.75
N GLY A 403 25.85 8.00 23.36
CA GLY A 403 24.70 8.29 24.22
C GLY A 403 23.62 9.10 23.55
N PHE A 404 22.36 8.70 23.74
CA PHE A 404 21.20 9.43 23.24
C PHE A 404 20.06 9.37 24.23
N HIS A 405 19.39 10.51 24.42
CA HIS A 405 18.09 10.55 25.07
C HIS A 405 17.28 11.73 24.56
N GLY A 406 16.00 11.53 24.27
CA GLY A 406 15.06 12.63 24.11
C GLY A 406 13.73 12.43 24.80
N ILE A 407 12.96 13.52 24.88
CA ILE A 407 11.59 13.58 25.39
C ILE A 407 10.76 14.38 24.38
N TRP A 408 9.63 13.82 23.93
CA TRP A 408 8.63 14.57 23.18
C TRP A 408 7.52 15.09 24.09
N ARG A 409 6.96 16.25 23.76
CA ARG A 409 5.62 16.66 24.23
C ARG A 409 4.80 17.21 23.07
N THR A 410 3.49 17.01 23.16
CA THR A 410 2.52 17.56 22.21
C THR A 410 2.27 19.04 22.47
N VAL A 411 2.04 19.80 21.41
CA VAL A 411 1.71 21.22 21.46
C VAL A 411 0.61 21.54 20.44
N SER A 412 -0.32 22.43 20.78
CA SER A 412 -1.37 22.86 19.86
C SER A 412 -0.95 24.15 19.14
N VAL A 413 -0.85 24.11 17.81
CA VAL A 413 -0.51 25.30 17.01
C VAL A 413 -1.79 25.93 16.46
N VAL A 414 -2.07 27.19 16.81
CA VAL A 414 -3.31 27.88 16.43
C VAL A 414 -3.04 29.11 15.56
N THR A 415 -4.02 29.51 14.75
CA THR A 415 -3.92 30.64 13.81
C THR A 415 -4.24 32.01 14.43
N GLY A 416 -4.66 32.07 15.70
CA GLY A 416 -5.00 33.32 16.38
C GLY A 416 -5.19 33.16 17.90
N PRO A 417 -5.38 34.26 18.64
CA PRO A 417 -5.56 34.22 20.09
C PRO A 417 -6.87 33.50 20.42
N THR A 418 -6.76 32.35 21.08
CA THR A 418 -7.92 31.65 21.63
C THR A 418 -8.17 32.15 23.05
N PHE A 419 -9.39 32.59 23.36
CA PHE A 419 -9.81 32.71 24.74
C PHE A 419 -10.04 31.30 25.28
N GLY A 420 -9.32 30.93 26.34
CA GLY A 420 -9.42 29.59 26.92
C GLY A 420 -10.86 29.24 27.34
N PRO A 421 -11.21 27.94 27.41
CA PRO A 421 -12.56 27.49 27.75
C PRO A 421 -13.01 28.00 29.12
N VAL A 422 -14.24 28.50 29.19
CA VAL A 422 -14.88 28.87 30.45
C VAL A 422 -15.51 27.61 31.04
N ARG A 423 -15.07 27.22 32.23
CA ARG A 423 -15.65 26.10 32.98
C ARG A 423 -16.95 26.52 33.65
N VAL A 424 -18.00 25.76 33.41
CA VAL A 424 -19.31 25.96 34.04
C VAL A 424 -19.79 24.64 34.62
N THR A 425 -20.12 24.65 35.91
CA THR A 425 -20.73 23.50 36.59
C THR A 425 -22.23 23.71 36.66
N LEU A 426 -23.00 22.75 36.13
CA LEU A 426 -24.47 22.73 36.17
C LEU A 426 -24.89 21.37 36.73
N ASP A 427 -25.62 21.37 37.84
CA ASP A 427 -26.16 20.18 38.50
C ASP A 427 -25.12 19.05 38.72
N ASP A 428 -23.96 19.39 39.28
CA ASP A 428 -22.82 18.50 39.55
C ASP A 428 -22.17 17.86 38.31
N VAL A 429 -22.45 18.40 37.13
CA VAL A 429 -21.80 18.01 35.87
C VAL A 429 -20.95 19.17 35.36
N GLU A 430 -19.68 18.89 35.08
CA GLU A 430 -18.76 19.87 34.50
C GLU A 430 -18.93 19.97 32.99
N TYR A 431 -19.09 21.21 32.52
CA TYR A 431 -19.15 21.55 31.11
C TYR A 431 -18.00 22.49 30.73
N ASP A 432 -17.36 22.22 29.58
CA ASP A 432 -16.46 23.14 28.92
C ASP A 432 -17.25 23.99 27.92
N VAL A 433 -17.25 25.32 28.11
CA VAL A 433 -17.85 26.27 27.18
C VAL A 433 -16.74 26.89 26.34
N ILE A 434 -16.80 26.67 25.02
CA ILE A 434 -15.81 27.15 24.05
C ILE A 434 -16.53 28.09 23.09
N ALA A 435 -15.92 29.23 22.75
CA ALA A 435 -16.43 30.12 21.73
C ALA A 435 -15.34 30.43 20.70
N ALA A 436 -15.70 30.46 19.42
CA ALA A 436 -14.81 30.87 18.34
C ALA A 436 -15.53 31.87 17.43
N ALA A 437 -14.80 32.90 17.00
CA ALA A 437 -15.25 33.80 15.96
C ALA A 437 -14.85 33.24 14.59
N ASP A 438 -15.75 33.27 13.62
CA ASP A 438 -15.39 33.02 12.23
C ASP A 438 -14.67 34.23 11.59
N ASP A 439 -14.27 34.07 10.33
CA ASP A 439 -13.55 35.09 9.55
C ASP A 439 -14.37 36.38 9.33
N GLU A 440 -15.68 36.35 9.61
CA GLU A 440 -16.60 37.49 9.54
C GLU A 440 -16.88 38.12 10.92
N GLY A 441 -16.29 37.57 11.98
CA GLY A 441 -16.43 38.04 13.37
C GLY A 441 -17.68 37.54 14.09
N MET A 442 -18.40 36.57 13.53
CA MET A 442 -19.55 35.94 14.17
C MET A 442 -19.08 34.87 15.15
N VAL A 443 -19.51 34.97 16.41
CA VAL A 443 -19.05 34.08 17.49
C VAL A 443 -20.02 32.93 17.67
N GLU A 444 -19.59 31.71 17.34
CA GLU A 444 -20.28 30.47 17.68
C GLU A 444 -19.78 29.94 19.03
N THR A 445 -20.67 29.31 19.81
CA THR A 445 -20.37 28.81 21.16
C THR A 445 -20.86 27.37 21.32
N TRP A 446 -19.98 26.50 21.81
CA TRP A 446 -20.23 25.08 22.07
C TRP A 446 -20.13 24.78 23.57
N VAL A 447 -20.94 23.83 24.05
CA VAL A 447 -20.98 23.39 25.45
C VAL A 447 -20.82 21.88 25.50
N ILE A 448 -19.73 21.39 26.11
CA ILE A 448 -19.34 19.98 26.08
C ILE A 448 -19.32 19.42 27.50
N ARG A 449 -19.98 18.28 27.73
CA ARG A 449 -20.08 17.60 29.03
C ARG A 449 -18.87 16.66 29.27
N ARG A 450 -18.19 16.75 30.42
CA ARG A 450 -16.87 16.12 30.64
C ARG A 450 -16.83 14.61 30.96
N ASP A 451 -17.96 13.91 31.09
CA ASP A 451 -18.01 12.57 31.71
C ASP A 451 -17.63 11.36 30.82
N ARG A 452 -16.78 11.54 29.79
CA ARG A 452 -16.14 10.40 29.08
C ARG A 452 -14.69 10.70 28.65
N PRO A 453 -13.66 10.05 29.24
CA PRO A 453 -12.30 10.11 28.73
C PRO A 453 -12.09 9.00 27.70
N ALA A 454 -11.76 9.36 26.45
CA ALA A 454 -11.33 8.41 25.44
C ALA A 454 -9.87 7.99 25.68
N ALA A 455 -9.64 6.70 25.93
CA ALA A 455 -8.32 6.11 25.83
C ALA A 455 -7.76 6.36 24.41
N ALA A 456 -6.46 6.63 24.30
CA ALA A 456 -5.79 6.77 23.01
C ALA A 456 -5.77 5.41 22.31
N VAL A 457 -6.81 5.14 21.52
CA VAL A 457 -6.90 4.01 20.60
C VAL A 457 -5.79 4.16 19.56
N ALA A 458 -4.97 3.12 19.37
CA ALA A 458 -3.93 3.07 18.35
C ALA A 458 -4.48 3.52 16.98
N HIS A 459 -3.71 4.30 16.21
CA HIS A 459 -4.20 4.94 14.98
C HIS A 459 -4.86 3.95 14.01
N GLY A 460 -4.30 2.75 13.84
CA GLY A 460 -4.88 1.68 13.02
C GLY A 460 -6.22 1.15 13.56
N ILE A 461 -6.33 0.93 14.87
CA ILE A 461 -7.58 0.49 15.52
C ILE A 461 -8.64 1.60 15.43
N ARG A 462 -8.23 2.87 15.53
CA ARG A 462 -9.13 4.02 15.36
C ARG A 462 -9.61 4.13 13.92
N ALA A 463 -8.75 3.93 12.93
CA ALA A 463 -9.12 3.95 11.52
C ALA A 463 -10.07 2.80 11.16
N GLN A 464 -9.79 1.57 11.62
CA GLN A 464 -10.68 0.42 11.44
C GLN A 464 -12.04 0.63 12.12
N ALA A 465 -12.05 1.11 13.36
CA ALA A 465 -13.30 1.43 14.06
C ALA A 465 -14.08 2.57 13.39
N THR A 466 -13.38 3.54 12.78
CA THR A 466 -14.01 4.63 12.02
C THR A 466 -14.61 4.12 10.71
N TYR A 467 -13.91 3.22 10.00
CA TYR A 467 -14.41 2.57 8.79
C TYR A 467 -15.66 1.73 9.07
N ILE A 468 -15.60 0.87 10.08
CA ILE A 468 -16.73 0.04 10.53
C ILE A 468 -17.93 0.93 10.88
N ALA A 469 -17.72 1.98 11.67
CA ALA A 469 -18.79 2.91 12.05
C ALA A 469 -19.37 3.67 10.85
N ALA A 470 -18.55 4.06 9.87
CA ALA A 470 -18.99 4.76 8.67
C ALA A 470 -19.83 3.86 7.76
N VAL A 471 -19.39 2.63 7.50
CA VAL A 471 -20.17 1.64 6.73
C VAL A 471 -21.50 1.36 7.45
N GLN A 472 -21.48 1.11 8.76
CA GLN A 472 -22.70 0.90 9.54
C GLN A 472 -23.68 2.08 9.49
N ALA A 473 -23.18 3.32 9.51
CA ALA A 473 -24.02 4.51 9.50
C ALA A 473 -24.62 4.81 8.11
N LEU A 474 -23.87 4.57 7.04
CA LEU A 474 -24.30 4.86 5.66
C LEU A 474 -25.12 3.72 5.03
N SER A 475 -24.96 2.49 5.51
CA SER A 475 -25.62 1.31 4.94
C SER A 475 -27.15 1.41 4.95
N PRO A 476 -27.84 1.85 6.03
CA PRO A 476 -29.30 1.94 6.02
C PRO A 476 -29.85 2.90 4.95
N GLU A 477 -29.19 4.04 4.74
CA GLU A 477 -29.59 5.01 3.70
C GLU A 477 -29.34 4.46 2.30
N ARG A 478 -28.15 3.90 2.03
CA ARG A 478 -27.81 3.28 0.74
C ARG A 478 -28.70 2.08 0.42
N ILE A 479 -28.94 1.22 1.41
CA ILE A 479 -29.86 0.09 1.27
C ILE A 479 -31.27 0.60 0.98
N SER A 480 -31.75 1.65 1.67
CA SER A 480 -33.07 2.24 1.41
C SER A 480 -33.18 2.86 0.01
N ASP A 481 -32.14 3.52 -0.49
CA ASP A 481 -32.10 4.06 -1.84
C ASP A 481 -32.13 2.94 -2.89
N LEU A 482 -31.52 1.81 -2.57
CA LEU A 482 -31.53 0.60 -3.39
C LEU A 482 -32.85 -0.19 -3.25
N ASP A 483 -33.53 -0.16 -2.11
CA ASP A 483 -34.75 -0.94 -1.84
C ASP A 483 -35.93 -0.50 -2.74
N ALA A 484 -35.87 0.70 -3.31
CA ALA A 484 -36.74 1.10 -4.41
C ALA A 484 -36.65 0.15 -5.63
N LEU A 485 -35.52 -0.56 -5.79
CA LEU A 485 -35.25 -1.60 -6.80
C LEU A 485 -35.74 -2.99 -6.39
N SER A 486 -36.18 -3.21 -5.14
CA SER A 486 -36.64 -4.52 -4.62
C SER A 486 -38.13 -4.81 -4.87
N SER A 487 -38.91 -3.78 -5.22
CA SER A 487 -40.37 -3.86 -5.44
C SER A 487 -40.83 -4.67 -6.68
N PHE A 488 -39.95 -5.49 -7.27
CA PHE A 488 -40.16 -6.20 -8.54
C PHE A 488 -40.36 -7.72 -8.36
N PRO A 489 -40.99 -8.42 -9.33
CA PRO A 489 -41.48 -9.78 -9.11
C PRO A 489 -40.34 -10.79 -8.92
N THR A 490 -40.30 -11.40 -7.74
CA THR A 490 -39.40 -12.52 -7.41
C THR A 490 -40.02 -13.83 -7.88
N THR A 491 -39.60 -14.33 -9.04
CA THR A 491 -40.03 -15.66 -9.52
C THR A 491 -38.99 -16.76 -9.29
N ALA A 492 -37.87 -16.47 -8.64
CA ALA A 492 -36.85 -17.46 -8.25
C ALA A 492 -36.47 -17.26 -6.78
N GLU A 493 -36.30 -18.36 -6.04
CA GLU A 493 -35.68 -18.32 -4.71
C GLU A 493 -34.24 -17.85 -4.88
N PRO A 494 -33.81 -16.77 -4.22
CA PRO A 494 -32.47 -16.24 -4.41
C PRO A 494 -31.45 -17.20 -3.78
N SER A 495 -30.60 -17.82 -4.63
CA SER A 495 -29.40 -18.50 -4.16
C SER A 495 -28.46 -17.48 -3.53
N PRO A 496 -27.82 -17.78 -2.38
CA PRO A 496 -26.86 -16.88 -1.75
C PRO A 496 -25.72 -16.56 -2.71
N VAL A 497 -25.47 -15.27 -2.91
CA VAL A 497 -24.31 -14.75 -3.65
C VAL A 497 -23.33 -14.20 -2.64
N ILE A 498 -22.10 -14.71 -2.64
CA ILE A 498 -21.01 -14.21 -1.80
C ILE A 498 -19.96 -13.65 -2.74
N LEU A 499 -19.55 -12.39 -2.51
CA LEU A 499 -18.56 -11.68 -3.30
C LEU A 499 -17.18 -11.77 -2.61
N THR A 500 -16.64 -12.99 -2.46
CA THR A 500 -15.37 -13.22 -1.74
C THR A 500 -14.13 -12.73 -2.48
N ASP A 501 -14.23 -12.48 -3.79
CA ASP A 501 -13.14 -12.02 -4.66
C ASP A 501 -13.71 -11.00 -5.67
N ALA A 502 -14.18 -9.88 -5.15
CA ALA A 502 -14.92 -8.87 -5.91
C ALA A 502 -13.99 -7.88 -6.62
N SER A 503 -12.98 -8.35 -7.34
CA SER A 503 -12.17 -7.47 -8.19
C SER A 503 -12.93 -7.08 -9.45
N SER A 504 -12.53 -5.99 -10.10
CA SER A 504 -13.07 -5.61 -11.41
C SER A 504 -12.91 -6.74 -12.44
N SER A 505 -11.83 -7.53 -12.38
CA SER A 505 -11.57 -8.64 -13.30
C SER A 505 -12.52 -9.82 -13.07
N THR A 506 -12.71 -10.26 -11.83
CA THR A 506 -13.62 -11.37 -11.49
C THR A 506 -15.08 -11.03 -11.81
N LEU A 507 -15.49 -9.79 -11.53
CA LEU A 507 -16.83 -9.31 -11.89
C LEU A 507 -17.04 -9.25 -13.40
N LEU A 508 -16.00 -8.90 -14.17
CA LEU A 508 -16.09 -8.80 -15.62
C LEU A 508 -16.20 -10.17 -16.29
N GLN A 509 -15.47 -11.17 -15.79
CA GLN A 509 -15.59 -12.56 -16.24
C GLN A 509 -17.00 -13.10 -15.97
N ALA A 510 -17.52 -12.90 -14.75
CA ALA A 510 -18.87 -13.34 -14.37
C ALA A 510 -19.98 -12.65 -15.19
N PHE A 511 -19.84 -11.36 -15.46
CA PHE A 511 -20.76 -10.62 -16.33
C PHE A 511 -20.74 -11.18 -17.76
N THR A 512 -19.54 -11.39 -18.32
CA THR A 512 -19.36 -11.87 -19.69
C THR A 512 -19.98 -13.26 -19.89
N ALA A 513 -19.72 -14.19 -18.97
CA ALA A 513 -20.31 -15.54 -19.03
C ALA A 513 -21.85 -15.52 -19.04
N ARG A 514 -22.47 -14.69 -18.19
CA ARG A 514 -23.94 -14.55 -18.12
C ARG A 514 -24.52 -13.87 -19.35
N TYR A 515 -23.82 -12.87 -19.88
CA TYR A 515 -24.25 -12.18 -21.10
C TYR A 515 -24.28 -13.13 -22.29
N VAL A 516 -23.27 -13.99 -22.43
CA VAL A 516 -23.22 -14.95 -23.53
C VAL A 516 -24.29 -16.05 -23.39
N ASP A 517 -24.52 -16.58 -22.18
CA ASP A 517 -25.62 -17.51 -21.93
C ASP A 517 -26.99 -16.94 -22.37
N ALA A 518 -27.27 -15.69 -21.99
CA ALA A 518 -28.52 -15.01 -22.34
C ALA A 518 -28.68 -14.80 -23.86
N VAL A 519 -27.60 -14.41 -24.55
CA VAL A 519 -27.56 -14.28 -26.02
C VAL A 519 -27.79 -15.63 -26.70
N GLY A 520 -27.23 -16.71 -26.14
CA GLY A 520 -27.38 -18.08 -26.63
C GLY A 520 -28.80 -18.62 -26.49
N ARG A 521 -29.42 -18.48 -25.31
CA ARG A 521 -30.79 -18.97 -25.03
C ARG A 521 -31.85 -18.37 -25.95
N LEU A 522 -31.65 -17.15 -26.43
CA LEU A 522 -32.60 -16.42 -27.28
C LEU A 522 -32.30 -16.52 -28.78
N ALA A 523 -31.32 -17.36 -29.18
CA ALA A 523 -30.91 -17.55 -30.57
C ALA A 523 -30.59 -16.23 -31.31
N VAL A 524 -30.16 -15.20 -30.56
CA VAL A 524 -29.85 -13.86 -31.09
C VAL A 524 -28.69 -13.96 -32.08
N ALA A 525 -27.71 -14.80 -31.74
CA ALA A 525 -26.56 -15.08 -32.60
C ALA A 525 -26.95 -15.86 -33.86
N ASP A 526 -27.91 -16.79 -33.80
CA ASP A 526 -28.38 -17.53 -34.98
C ASP A 526 -29.10 -16.61 -35.98
N SER A 527 -29.92 -15.70 -35.47
CA SER A 527 -30.60 -14.69 -36.29
C SER A 527 -29.61 -13.71 -36.93
N PHE A 528 -28.56 -13.33 -36.19
CA PHE A 528 -27.48 -12.48 -36.70
C PHE A 528 -26.59 -13.22 -37.71
N ALA A 529 -26.29 -14.51 -37.47
CA ALA A 529 -25.54 -15.37 -38.37
C ALA A 529 -26.28 -15.63 -39.69
N ALA A 530 -27.62 -15.67 -39.67
CA ALA A 530 -28.45 -15.76 -40.88
C ALA A 530 -28.44 -14.49 -41.74
N GLY A 531 -27.88 -13.38 -41.23
CA GLY A 531 -27.86 -12.07 -41.90
C GLY A 531 -29.19 -11.33 -41.79
N ASP A 532 -30.07 -11.74 -40.88
CA ASP A 532 -31.36 -11.09 -40.65
C ASP A 532 -31.18 -9.82 -39.82
N ALA A 533 -32.05 -8.83 -40.04
CA ALA A 533 -32.13 -7.68 -39.14
C ALA A 533 -32.64 -8.16 -37.77
N LEU A 534 -31.90 -7.86 -36.70
CA LEU A 534 -32.32 -8.20 -35.34
C LEU A 534 -33.68 -7.55 -35.02
N ASP A 535 -34.68 -8.39 -34.75
CA ASP A 535 -35.99 -7.91 -34.32
C ASP A 535 -35.84 -7.23 -32.95
N ARG A 536 -36.35 -6.02 -32.83
CA ARG A 536 -36.38 -5.28 -31.56
C ARG A 536 -36.99 -6.12 -30.44
N ARG A 537 -37.98 -6.96 -30.73
CA ARG A 537 -38.64 -7.82 -29.74
C ARG A 537 -37.68 -8.82 -29.11
N ILE A 538 -36.77 -9.40 -29.90
CA ILE A 538 -35.75 -10.34 -29.43
C ILE A 538 -34.76 -9.63 -28.49
N VAL A 539 -34.35 -8.40 -28.83
CA VAL A 539 -33.44 -7.59 -27.98
C VAL A 539 -34.12 -7.08 -26.71
N GLU A 540 -35.42 -6.80 -26.78
CA GLU A 540 -36.25 -6.54 -25.59
C GLU A 540 -36.32 -7.77 -24.67
N ASP A 541 -36.50 -8.98 -25.21
CA ASP A 541 -36.53 -10.22 -24.43
C ASP A 541 -35.15 -10.52 -23.80
N LEU A 542 -34.05 -10.28 -24.51
CA LEU A 542 -32.68 -10.37 -23.96
C LEU A 542 -32.47 -9.40 -22.80
N THR A 543 -32.94 -8.17 -22.94
CA THR A 543 -32.82 -7.16 -21.89
C THR A 543 -33.64 -7.55 -20.65
N LEU A 544 -34.82 -8.16 -20.83
CA LEU A 544 -35.65 -8.63 -19.72
C LEU A 544 -35.06 -9.84 -19.00
N ASP A 545 -34.42 -10.75 -19.72
CA ASP A 545 -33.77 -11.93 -19.14
C ASP A 545 -32.54 -11.55 -18.28
N LEU A 546 -31.70 -10.65 -18.79
CA LEU A 546 -30.58 -10.08 -18.04
C LEU A 546 -31.05 -9.30 -16.81
N ALA A 547 -32.12 -8.50 -16.94
CA ALA A 547 -32.71 -7.77 -15.84
C ALA A 547 -33.32 -8.71 -14.78
N GLY A 548 -33.93 -9.82 -15.19
CA GLY A 548 -34.44 -10.84 -14.27
C GLY A 548 -33.33 -11.51 -13.46
N THR A 549 -32.21 -11.82 -14.11
CA THR A 549 -31.02 -12.38 -13.45
C THR A 549 -30.42 -11.38 -12.44
N ALA A 550 -30.27 -10.12 -12.83
CA ALA A 550 -29.79 -9.07 -11.94
C ALA A 550 -30.74 -8.84 -10.75
N SER A 551 -32.06 -8.89 -11.00
CA SER A 551 -33.08 -8.75 -9.96
C SER A 551 -33.05 -9.90 -8.94
N ALA A 552 -32.78 -11.14 -9.39
CA ALA A 552 -32.67 -12.29 -8.49
C ALA A 552 -31.43 -12.19 -7.59
N GLN A 553 -30.30 -11.73 -8.14
CA GLN A 553 -29.07 -11.50 -7.36
C GLN A 553 -29.24 -10.37 -6.36
N TYR A 554 -29.88 -9.27 -6.78
CA TYR A 554 -30.22 -8.17 -5.90
C TYR A 554 -31.12 -8.64 -4.75
N ALA A 555 -32.13 -9.47 -5.02
CA ALA A 555 -32.99 -10.03 -3.98
C ALA A 555 -32.23 -10.91 -2.97
N SER A 556 -31.19 -11.64 -3.41
CA SER A 556 -30.31 -12.38 -2.49
C SER A 556 -29.54 -11.44 -1.56
N LEU A 557 -28.93 -10.39 -2.11
CA LEU A 557 -28.17 -9.41 -1.33
C LEU A 557 -29.08 -8.62 -0.39
N ALA A 558 -30.27 -8.22 -0.85
CA ALA A 558 -31.25 -7.55 -0.02
C ALA A 558 -31.67 -8.42 1.18
N ALA A 559 -31.80 -9.74 1.00
CA ALA A 559 -32.10 -10.65 2.10
C ALA A 559 -30.95 -10.77 3.11
N SER A 560 -29.68 -10.81 2.66
CA SER A 560 -28.52 -10.81 3.56
C SER A 560 -28.41 -9.49 4.32
N TRP A 561 -28.63 -8.36 3.65
CA TRP A 561 -28.62 -7.03 4.27
C TRP A 561 -29.75 -6.84 5.29
N ALA A 562 -30.96 -7.36 5.03
CA ALA A 562 -32.05 -7.31 5.98
C ALA A 562 -31.72 -8.08 7.27
N ALA A 563 -31.13 -9.28 7.15
CA ALA A 563 -30.66 -10.05 8.29
C ALA A 563 -29.52 -9.34 9.03
N LEU A 564 -28.64 -8.64 8.31
CA LEU A 564 -27.57 -7.84 8.89
C LEU A 564 -28.11 -6.61 9.64
N GLN A 565 -29.10 -5.92 9.08
CA GLN A 565 -29.76 -4.78 9.73
C GLN A 565 -30.47 -5.19 11.01
N GLU A 566 -31.12 -6.36 11.05
CA GLU A 566 -31.71 -6.91 12.27
C GLU A 566 -30.64 -7.17 13.34
N ARG A 567 -29.51 -7.79 12.96
CA ARG A 567 -28.36 -7.99 13.87
C ARG A 567 -27.78 -6.68 14.41
N ILE A 568 -27.66 -5.66 13.57
CA ILE A 568 -27.16 -4.33 13.96
C ILE A 568 -28.18 -3.63 14.89
N ALA A 569 -29.48 -3.73 14.59
CA ALA A 569 -30.55 -3.18 15.43
C ALA A 569 -30.60 -3.81 16.83
N ASP A 570 -30.19 -5.09 16.95
CA ASP A 570 -30.02 -5.79 18.22
C ASP A 570 -28.74 -5.39 19.00
N GLY A 571 -27.96 -4.45 18.47
CA GLY A 571 -26.79 -3.87 19.14
C GLY A 571 -25.45 -4.54 18.84
N ASN A 572 -25.39 -5.43 17.83
CA ASN A 572 -24.13 -6.03 17.40
C ASN A 572 -23.37 -5.09 16.45
N SER A 573 -22.04 -4.98 16.62
CA SER A 573 -21.17 -4.27 15.68
C SER A 573 -20.72 -5.17 14.54
N LEU A 574 -20.49 -4.59 13.36
CA LEU A 574 -19.82 -5.29 12.25
C LEU A 574 -18.34 -5.51 12.58
N THR A 575 -17.78 -6.61 12.09
CA THR A 575 -16.33 -6.77 11.96
C THR A 575 -15.80 -5.93 10.79
N LEU A 576 -14.47 -5.79 10.68
CA LEU A 576 -13.85 -5.12 9.54
C LEU A 576 -14.15 -5.86 8.23
N ASP A 577 -14.07 -7.19 8.24
CA ASP A 577 -14.35 -8.03 7.08
C ASP A 577 -15.83 -7.91 6.65
N GLU A 578 -16.76 -7.92 7.61
CA GLU A 578 -18.19 -7.71 7.32
C GLU A 578 -18.46 -6.30 6.75
N ALA A 579 -17.71 -5.28 7.19
CA ALA A 579 -17.83 -3.92 6.67
C ALA A 579 -17.27 -3.79 5.25
N LEU A 580 -16.14 -4.46 4.95
CA LEU A 580 -15.54 -4.51 3.61
C LEU A 580 -16.43 -5.26 2.62
N GLU A 581 -16.97 -6.41 3.04
CA GLU A 581 -17.89 -7.22 2.25
C GLU A 581 -19.18 -6.45 1.93
N LEU A 582 -19.82 -5.85 2.95
CA LEU A 582 -21.02 -5.04 2.75
C LEU A 582 -20.77 -3.84 1.82
N GLN A 583 -19.60 -3.20 1.92
CA GLN A 583 -19.23 -2.11 1.01
C GLN A 583 -19.11 -2.59 -0.44
N ALA A 584 -18.46 -3.74 -0.67
CA ALA A 584 -18.34 -4.32 -2.00
C ALA A 584 -19.70 -4.71 -2.58
N GLU A 585 -20.57 -5.32 -1.78
CA GLU A 585 -21.93 -5.69 -2.18
C GLU A 585 -22.80 -4.48 -2.55
N LEU A 586 -22.74 -3.40 -1.77
CA LEU A 586 -23.47 -2.17 -2.07
C LEU A 586 -22.95 -1.51 -3.36
N THR A 587 -21.64 -1.44 -3.54
CA THR A 587 -21.03 -0.93 -4.78
C THR A 587 -21.44 -1.79 -5.99
N TYR A 588 -21.53 -3.12 -5.84
CA TYR A 588 -21.96 -4.03 -6.89
C TYR A 588 -23.43 -3.82 -7.27
N ALA A 589 -24.29 -3.67 -6.27
CA ALA A 589 -25.71 -3.40 -6.50
C ALA A 589 -25.94 -2.05 -7.19
N GLU A 590 -25.23 -1.00 -6.75
CA GLU A 590 -25.34 0.36 -7.31
C GLU A 590 -24.82 0.46 -8.74
N ARG A 591 -23.65 -0.14 -9.00
CA ARG A 591 -22.92 0.09 -10.26
C ARG A 591 -23.12 -0.99 -11.31
N VAL A 592 -23.51 -2.20 -10.91
CA VAL A 592 -23.63 -3.36 -11.81
C VAL A 592 -25.06 -3.85 -11.92
N LEU A 593 -25.75 -4.10 -10.80
CA LEU A 593 -27.12 -4.65 -10.86
C LEU A 593 -28.16 -3.60 -11.26
N SER A 594 -28.07 -2.39 -10.70
CA SER A 594 -29.04 -1.31 -10.90
C SER A 594 -29.24 -0.92 -12.39
N PRO A 595 -28.19 -0.72 -13.21
CA PRO A 595 -28.37 -0.39 -14.64
C PRO A 595 -29.12 -1.46 -15.43
N ALA A 596 -28.84 -2.75 -15.16
CA ALA A 596 -29.51 -3.87 -15.82
C ALA A 596 -31.00 -3.94 -15.44
N ILE A 597 -31.30 -3.77 -14.14
CA ILE A 597 -32.68 -3.76 -13.63
C ILE A 597 -33.46 -2.58 -14.23
N MET A 598 -32.89 -1.37 -14.24
CA MET A 598 -33.52 -0.18 -14.83
C MET A 598 -33.83 -0.35 -16.32
N ALA A 599 -32.94 -1.00 -17.08
CA ALA A 599 -33.16 -1.28 -18.49
C ALA A 599 -34.37 -2.22 -18.72
N GLY A 600 -34.49 -3.28 -17.92
CA GLY A 600 -35.65 -4.17 -17.95
C GLY A 600 -36.96 -3.46 -17.60
N GLN A 601 -36.94 -2.54 -16.65
CA GLN A 601 -38.11 -1.72 -16.31
C GLN A 601 -38.53 -0.80 -17.45
N ILE A 602 -37.57 -0.20 -18.15
CA ILE A 602 -37.84 0.65 -19.32
C ILE A 602 -38.51 -0.19 -20.42
N VAL A 603 -38.00 -1.38 -20.70
CA VAL A 603 -38.59 -2.31 -21.68
C VAL A 603 -40.01 -2.72 -21.26
N THR A 604 -40.21 -3.04 -19.98
CA THR A 604 -41.53 -3.40 -19.44
C THR A 604 -42.52 -2.24 -19.55
N ALA A 605 -42.10 -1.02 -19.20
CA ALA A 605 -42.91 0.19 -19.34
C ALA A 605 -43.24 0.49 -20.81
N ALA A 606 -42.28 0.32 -21.71
CA ALA A 606 -42.49 0.48 -23.15
C ALA A 606 -43.46 -0.57 -23.71
N ARG A 607 -43.44 -1.82 -23.23
CA ARG A 607 -44.39 -2.87 -23.63
C ARG A 607 -45.81 -2.61 -23.13
N ALA A 608 -45.95 -1.93 -21.99
CA ALA A 608 -47.24 -1.63 -21.37
C ALA A 608 -47.86 -0.30 -21.83
N ALA A 609 -47.07 0.63 -22.36
CA ALA A 609 -47.54 1.95 -22.78
C ALA A 609 -48.32 1.91 -24.10
N GLU A 610 -49.40 2.68 -24.20
CA GLU A 610 -50.23 2.78 -25.42
C GLU A 610 -49.43 3.30 -26.63
N SER A 611 -48.51 4.24 -26.41
CA SER A 611 -47.63 4.79 -27.44
C SER A 611 -46.23 4.15 -27.45
N GLY A 612 -46.05 3.06 -26.71
CA GLY A 612 -44.83 2.27 -26.62
C GLY A 612 -43.59 3.10 -26.28
N TRP A 613 -42.52 2.90 -27.04
CA TRP A 613 -41.25 3.64 -26.91
C TRP A 613 -41.34 5.16 -27.11
N SER A 614 -42.44 5.66 -27.69
CA SER A 614 -42.64 7.10 -27.89
C SER A 614 -43.26 7.82 -26.69
N GLU A 615 -43.74 7.06 -25.70
CA GLU A 615 -44.35 7.56 -24.47
C GLU A 615 -43.38 8.52 -23.74
N PRO A 616 -43.81 9.73 -23.36
CA PRO A 616 -42.93 10.70 -22.70
C PRO A 616 -42.27 10.16 -21.43
N SER A 617 -43.00 9.36 -20.63
CA SER A 617 -42.50 8.74 -19.41
C SER A 617 -41.42 7.68 -19.69
N VAL A 618 -41.54 6.92 -20.78
CA VAL A 618 -40.54 5.94 -21.23
C VAL A 618 -39.28 6.66 -21.72
N ARG A 619 -39.43 7.72 -22.52
CA ARG A 619 -38.29 8.54 -22.99
C ARG A 619 -37.52 9.22 -21.85
N GLN A 620 -38.23 9.65 -20.80
CA GLN A 620 -37.59 10.22 -19.62
C GLN A 620 -36.76 9.19 -18.84
N ARG A 621 -37.23 7.94 -18.74
CA ARG A 621 -36.47 6.86 -18.10
C ARG A 621 -35.22 6.48 -18.92
N VAL A 622 -35.34 6.41 -20.25
CA VAL A 622 -34.19 6.18 -21.16
C VAL A 622 -33.12 7.27 -20.98
N SER A 623 -33.51 8.54 -20.89
CA SER A 623 -32.55 9.64 -20.68
C SER A 623 -31.97 9.68 -19.26
N SER A 624 -32.61 9.03 -18.28
CA SER A 624 -32.05 8.86 -16.94
C SER A 624 -30.94 7.81 -16.93
N LEU A 625 -31.19 6.63 -17.52
CA LEU A 625 -30.18 5.57 -17.63
C LEU A 625 -28.95 6.04 -18.42
N ALA A 626 -29.16 6.76 -19.53
CA ALA A 626 -28.06 7.29 -20.33
C ALA A 626 -27.17 8.31 -19.58
N ARG A 627 -27.69 8.97 -18.54
CA ARG A 627 -26.93 9.93 -17.71
C ARG A 627 -26.14 9.28 -16.58
N GLN A 628 -26.39 8.00 -16.28
CA GLN A 628 -25.65 7.24 -15.27
C GLN A 628 -24.32 6.67 -15.80
N LEU A 629 -24.02 6.87 -17.10
CA LEU A 629 -22.74 6.55 -17.70
C LEU A 629 -21.67 7.56 -17.24
N THR A 630 -20.65 7.07 -16.54
CA THR A 630 -19.61 7.91 -15.93
C THR A 630 -18.24 7.80 -16.58
N CYS A 631 -18.05 6.93 -17.59
CA CYS A 631 -16.75 6.68 -18.22
C CYS A 631 -16.74 7.02 -19.73
N ASP A 632 -15.57 7.41 -20.25
CA ASP A 632 -15.40 7.76 -21.66
C ASP A 632 -15.57 6.52 -22.56
N ALA A 633 -16.07 6.70 -23.78
CA ALA A 633 -16.60 5.62 -24.63
C ALA A 633 -15.56 4.56 -25.08
N SER A 634 -14.27 4.75 -24.79
CA SER A 634 -13.16 3.83 -25.06
C SER A 634 -12.88 2.85 -23.92
N ALA A 635 -13.30 3.15 -22.68
CA ALA A 635 -13.04 2.35 -21.48
C ALA A 635 -13.59 0.89 -21.52
N PRO A 636 -14.74 0.58 -22.17
CA PRO A 636 -15.27 -0.78 -22.19
C PRO A 636 -14.35 -1.79 -22.89
N ARG A 637 -13.58 -1.32 -23.88
CA ARG A 637 -12.67 -2.19 -24.64
C ARG A 637 -11.48 -2.62 -23.78
N ALA A 638 -10.82 -1.66 -23.13
CA ALA A 638 -9.67 -1.92 -22.27
C ALA A 638 -10.04 -2.82 -21.07
N ALA A 639 -11.23 -2.62 -20.49
CA ALA A 639 -11.73 -3.49 -19.42
C ALA A 639 -11.90 -4.93 -19.91
N LEU A 640 -12.54 -5.13 -21.07
CA LEU A 640 -12.75 -6.47 -21.65
C LEU A 640 -11.44 -7.14 -22.09
N GLU A 641 -10.45 -6.37 -22.55
CA GLU A 641 -9.08 -6.85 -22.81
C GLU A 641 -8.40 -7.32 -21.53
N ALA A 642 -8.50 -6.56 -20.44
CA ALA A 642 -7.93 -6.91 -19.14
C ALA A 642 -8.57 -8.16 -18.50
N ALA A 643 -9.84 -8.45 -18.79
CA ALA A 643 -10.50 -9.69 -18.33
C ALA A 643 -10.22 -10.92 -19.19
N GLY A 644 -9.35 -10.81 -20.20
CA GLY A 644 -8.98 -11.94 -21.06
C GLY A 644 -10.10 -12.38 -22.00
N VAL A 645 -11.03 -11.51 -22.36
CA VAL A 645 -12.13 -11.86 -23.27
C VAL A 645 -11.60 -12.07 -24.68
N GLU A 646 -11.50 -13.33 -25.10
CA GLU A 646 -11.16 -13.69 -26.47
C GLU A 646 -12.27 -13.26 -27.46
N ALA A 647 -11.90 -12.92 -28.69
CA ALA A 647 -12.80 -12.43 -29.75
C ALA A 647 -13.53 -11.10 -29.46
N LEU A 648 -12.86 -10.19 -28.74
CA LEU A 648 -13.31 -8.81 -28.44
C LEU A 648 -13.92 -8.06 -29.63
N ASP A 649 -13.32 -8.16 -30.82
CA ASP A 649 -13.85 -7.48 -32.02
C ASP A 649 -15.23 -8.01 -32.40
N SER A 650 -15.50 -9.30 -32.17
CA SER A 650 -16.80 -9.92 -32.43
C SER A 650 -17.84 -9.51 -31.39
N PHE A 651 -17.45 -9.37 -30.12
CA PHE A 651 -18.30 -8.77 -29.09
C PHE A 651 -18.65 -7.31 -29.43
N VAL A 652 -17.66 -6.51 -29.83
CA VAL A 652 -17.86 -5.10 -30.22
C VAL A 652 -18.81 -4.98 -31.43
N GLU A 653 -18.70 -5.87 -32.42
CA GLU A 653 -19.62 -5.88 -33.57
C GLU A 653 -21.04 -6.31 -33.19
N LEU A 654 -21.20 -7.35 -32.36
CA LEU A 654 -22.51 -7.78 -31.86
C LEU A 654 -23.16 -6.68 -31.01
N HIS A 655 -22.40 -6.06 -30.09
CA HIS A 655 -22.86 -4.95 -29.28
C HIS A 655 -23.26 -3.74 -30.12
N ARG A 656 -22.49 -3.43 -31.19
CA ARG A 656 -22.85 -2.36 -32.14
C ARG A 656 -24.16 -2.67 -32.86
N ALA A 657 -24.40 -3.92 -33.24
CA ALA A 657 -25.66 -4.33 -33.88
C ALA A 657 -26.85 -4.24 -32.90
N LEU A 658 -26.70 -4.72 -31.67
CA LEU A 658 -27.71 -4.65 -30.61
C LEU A 658 -28.04 -3.19 -30.25
N ARG A 659 -27.03 -2.31 -30.23
CA ARG A 659 -27.18 -0.86 -30.05
C ARG A 659 -28.10 -0.22 -31.09
N VAL A 660 -28.05 -0.67 -32.34
CA VAL A 660 -28.93 -0.19 -33.42
C VAL A 660 -30.36 -0.71 -33.24
N ALA A 661 -30.52 -1.95 -32.79
CA ALA A 661 -31.83 -2.58 -32.59
C ALA A 661 -32.60 -1.98 -31.40
N LEU A 662 -31.92 -1.78 -30.27
CA LEU A 662 -32.48 -1.24 -29.05
C LEU A 662 -31.44 -0.46 -28.21
N GLY A 663 -31.50 0.87 -28.27
CA GLY A 663 -30.52 1.73 -27.58
C GLY A 663 -30.47 1.58 -26.05
N VAL A 664 -31.58 1.21 -25.40
CA VAL A 664 -31.59 1.02 -23.93
C VAL A 664 -30.75 -0.19 -23.49
N HIS A 665 -30.69 -1.24 -24.31
CA HIS A 665 -29.85 -2.40 -24.05
C HIS A 665 -28.37 -2.00 -24.04
N ALA A 666 -27.96 -1.23 -25.04
CA ALA A 666 -26.58 -0.74 -25.13
C ALA A 666 -26.21 0.18 -23.97
N SER A 667 -27.08 1.09 -23.56
CA SER A 667 -26.83 1.95 -22.40
C SER A 667 -26.69 1.16 -21.09
N ALA A 668 -27.43 0.05 -20.94
CA ALA A 668 -27.32 -0.81 -19.77
C ALA A 668 -25.98 -1.56 -19.73
N VAL A 669 -25.60 -2.18 -20.85
CA VAL A 669 -24.33 -2.92 -20.98
C VAL A 669 -23.15 -1.97 -20.82
N ASP A 670 -23.17 -0.79 -21.45
CA ASP A 670 -22.11 0.22 -21.30
C ASP A 670 -21.99 0.67 -19.83
N ALA A 671 -23.13 0.89 -19.13
CA ALA A 671 -23.14 1.30 -17.74
C ALA A 671 -22.58 0.21 -16.81
N VAL A 672 -22.91 -1.06 -17.05
CA VAL A 672 -22.35 -2.20 -16.31
C VAL A 672 -20.84 -2.29 -16.52
N LEU A 673 -20.37 -2.21 -17.76
CA LEU A 673 -18.93 -2.28 -18.07
C LEU A 673 -18.16 -1.11 -17.44
N CYS A 674 -18.71 0.11 -17.48
CA CYS A 674 -18.15 1.26 -16.75
C CYS A 674 -18.16 1.02 -15.22
N GLY A 675 -19.25 0.46 -14.69
CA GLY A 675 -19.41 0.18 -13.28
C GLY A 675 -18.39 -0.82 -12.75
N VAL A 676 -18.12 -1.87 -13.54
CA VAL A 676 -17.10 -2.89 -13.26
C VAL A 676 -15.70 -2.30 -13.38
N ALA A 677 -15.36 -1.56 -14.44
CA ALA A 677 -14.03 -0.97 -14.60
C ALA A 677 -13.66 0.07 -13.50
N GLY A 678 -14.67 0.70 -12.89
CA GLY A 678 -14.50 1.62 -11.78
C GLY A 678 -14.77 1.01 -10.41
N PHE A 679 -14.93 -0.32 -10.31
CA PHE A 679 -15.34 -1.00 -9.08
C PHE A 679 -14.25 -0.91 -8.01
N ASP A 680 -13.04 -1.35 -8.32
CA ASP A 680 -11.91 -1.33 -7.37
C ASP A 680 -11.56 0.10 -6.98
N ALA A 681 -11.50 1.00 -7.96
CA ALA A 681 -11.24 2.42 -7.73
C ALA A 681 -12.28 3.07 -6.79
N ALA A 682 -13.54 2.66 -6.84
CA ALA A 682 -14.59 3.17 -5.95
C ALA A 682 -14.48 2.63 -4.53
N ASN A 683 -14.21 1.33 -4.36
CA ASN A 683 -13.97 0.75 -3.04
C ASN A 683 -12.72 1.35 -2.40
N THR A 684 -11.64 1.51 -3.17
CA THR A 684 -10.39 2.15 -2.72
C THR A 684 -10.57 3.64 -2.44
N SER A 685 -11.32 4.37 -3.27
CA SER A 685 -11.60 5.80 -3.01
C SER A 685 -12.43 6.00 -1.76
N PHE A 686 -13.40 5.12 -1.50
CA PHE A 686 -14.21 5.15 -0.29
C PHE A 686 -13.34 4.88 0.95
N ALA A 687 -12.45 3.87 0.90
CA ALA A 687 -11.49 3.60 1.97
C ALA A 687 -10.52 4.78 2.21
N ARG A 688 -10.00 5.40 1.14
CA ARG A 688 -9.11 6.58 1.22
C ARG A 688 -9.78 7.82 1.80
N GLN A 689 -11.02 8.11 1.42
CA GLN A 689 -11.78 9.25 1.97
C GLN A 689 -12.00 9.16 3.48
N LEU A 690 -11.88 7.96 4.06
CA LEU A 690 -12.11 7.67 5.47
C LEU A 690 -10.80 7.51 6.28
N GLY A 691 -9.63 7.73 5.65
CA GLY A 691 -8.33 7.73 6.33
C GLY A 691 -7.74 6.36 6.65
N SER A 692 -8.21 5.29 6.00
CA SER A 692 -7.61 3.94 6.10
C SER A 692 -6.87 3.58 4.81
N SER A 693 -5.62 3.12 4.93
CA SER A 693 -4.93 2.39 3.87
C SER A 693 -5.58 1.02 3.70
N ALA A 694 -6.33 0.82 2.61
CA ALA A 694 -6.77 -0.50 2.17
C ALA A 694 -5.55 -1.36 1.74
N PRO A 695 -5.69 -2.69 1.61
CA PRO A 695 -4.59 -3.57 1.22
C PRO A 695 -4.05 -3.17 -0.14
N ARG A 696 -2.72 -3.25 -0.25
CA ARG A 696 -1.91 -2.91 -1.41
C ARG A 696 -2.20 -3.87 -2.56
N GLU A 697 -2.36 -3.33 -3.76
CA GLU A 697 -2.28 -4.09 -5.00
C GLU A 697 -1.44 -3.31 -6.02
N GLU A 698 -0.51 -4.06 -6.62
CA GLU A 698 0.24 -3.85 -7.86
C GLU A 698 1.18 -2.64 -8.01
N THR A 699 2.35 -3.00 -8.57
CA THR A 699 3.53 -2.20 -8.92
C THR A 699 3.16 -0.83 -9.48
N PRO A 700 3.83 0.27 -9.05
CA PRO A 700 3.56 1.59 -9.60
C PRO A 700 3.76 1.58 -11.12
N PRO A 701 2.92 2.29 -11.90
CA PRO A 701 3.24 2.54 -13.29
C PRO A 701 4.58 3.28 -13.33
N ALA A 702 5.46 2.85 -14.25
CA ALA A 702 6.79 3.45 -14.43
C ALA A 702 6.74 4.99 -14.32
N PRO A 703 7.66 5.60 -13.55
CA PRO A 703 7.56 6.99 -13.15
C PRO A 703 7.41 7.89 -14.38
N SER A 704 6.39 8.76 -14.35
CA SER A 704 6.11 9.67 -15.46
C SER A 704 7.20 10.75 -15.54
N PRO A 705 7.65 11.16 -16.75
CA PRO A 705 8.66 12.20 -16.88
C PRO A 705 8.23 13.50 -16.21
N VAL A 706 9.04 13.97 -15.26
CA VAL A 706 8.80 15.19 -14.50
C VAL A 706 9.52 16.35 -15.16
N SER A 707 8.81 17.46 -15.33
CA SER A 707 9.37 18.67 -15.91
C SER A 707 9.50 19.81 -14.91
N PHE A 708 10.68 20.43 -14.88
CA PHE A 708 11.03 21.47 -13.93
C PHE A 708 12.05 22.46 -14.51
N GLN A 709 12.28 23.57 -13.80
CA GLN A 709 13.36 24.51 -14.06
C GLN A 709 14.25 24.61 -12.82
N ILE A 710 15.56 24.75 -12.99
CA ILE A 710 16.45 25.16 -11.89
C ILE A 710 16.14 26.63 -11.58
N VAL A 711 15.91 26.93 -10.31
CA VAL A 711 15.74 28.29 -9.81
C VAL A 711 16.93 28.67 -8.93
N ALA A 712 17.45 29.88 -9.09
CA ALA A 712 18.58 30.37 -8.30
C ALA A 712 18.43 31.84 -7.93
N ARG A 713 18.93 32.23 -6.75
CA ARG A 713 18.99 33.64 -6.31
C ARG A 713 20.28 33.93 -5.55
N LEU A 714 20.71 35.20 -5.60
CA LEU A 714 21.76 35.72 -4.72
C LEU A 714 21.17 36.04 -3.35
N ALA A 715 21.71 35.44 -2.29
CA ALA A 715 21.33 35.70 -0.91
C ALA A 715 22.07 36.92 -0.34
N SER A 716 21.56 37.47 0.75
CA SER A 716 22.11 38.65 1.44
C SER A 716 23.53 38.45 1.98
N ASP A 717 23.93 37.20 2.20
CA ASP A 717 25.26 36.81 2.65
C ASP A 717 26.24 36.50 1.51
N GLY A 718 25.83 36.74 0.26
CA GLY A 718 26.64 36.52 -0.94
C GLY A 718 26.64 35.08 -1.45
N ARG A 719 25.95 34.14 -0.80
CA ARG A 719 25.77 32.78 -1.32
C ARG A 719 24.76 32.77 -2.46
N VAL A 720 24.92 31.82 -3.39
CA VAL A 720 23.87 31.52 -4.37
C VAL A 720 23.04 30.36 -3.84
N GLU A 721 21.74 30.59 -3.62
CA GLU A 721 20.77 29.56 -3.26
C GLU A 721 20.11 29.02 -4.52
N HIS A 722 20.03 27.70 -4.67
CA HIS A 722 19.40 27.06 -5.83
C HIS A 722 18.44 25.93 -5.48
N GLY A 723 17.43 25.71 -6.31
CA GLY A 723 16.48 24.61 -6.19
C GLY A 723 15.83 24.30 -7.52
N VAL A 724 14.73 23.56 -7.50
CA VAL A 724 13.90 23.35 -8.69
C VAL A 724 12.51 23.95 -8.51
N GLU A 725 11.92 24.43 -9.58
CA GLU A 725 10.51 24.81 -9.67
C GLU A 725 9.83 23.87 -10.66
N LEU A 726 8.89 23.07 -10.18
CA LEU A 726 8.12 22.14 -11.00
C LEU A 726 7.18 22.90 -11.94
N ALA A 727 6.69 22.25 -13.00
CA ALA A 727 5.68 22.83 -13.88
C ALA A 727 4.39 23.27 -13.14
N SER A 728 4.09 22.68 -11.98
CA SER A 728 2.99 23.08 -11.08
C SER A 728 3.20 24.44 -10.40
N GLY A 729 4.42 24.98 -10.42
CA GLY A 729 4.83 26.18 -9.70
C GLY A 729 5.36 25.90 -8.27
N GLU A 730 5.40 24.64 -7.85
CA GLU A 730 5.99 24.25 -6.58
C GLU A 730 7.52 24.37 -6.61
N GLN A 731 8.10 24.96 -5.57
CA GLN A 731 9.55 25.11 -5.42
C GLN A 731 10.10 24.11 -4.39
N ILE A 732 11.09 23.32 -4.82
CA ILE A 732 11.77 22.33 -3.99
C ILE A 732 13.22 22.77 -3.79
N LEU A 733 13.62 22.88 -2.52
CA LEU A 733 14.91 23.39 -2.10
C LEU A 733 15.70 22.27 -1.41
N PRO A 734 16.75 21.70 -2.03
CA PRO A 734 17.53 20.62 -1.43
C PRO A 734 18.28 21.08 -0.17
N GLN A 735 18.70 20.15 0.69
CA GLN A 735 19.37 20.50 1.94
C GLN A 735 20.72 21.22 1.70
N ARG A 736 21.62 20.67 0.86
CA ARG A 736 22.88 21.33 0.46
C ARG A 736 22.73 22.24 -0.76
N ARG A 737 21.87 23.25 -0.68
CA ARG A 737 21.48 24.10 -1.82
C ARG A 737 22.30 25.37 -2.09
N TYR A 738 23.46 25.51 -1.46
CA TYR A 738 24.20 26.77 -1.47
C TYR A 738 25.56 26.62 -2.16
N LEU A 739 25.82 27.49 -3.14
CA LEU A 739 27.17 27.76 -3.63
C LEU A 739 27.77 28.90 -2.81
N GLN A 740 28.86 28.60 -2.11
CA GLN A 740 29.56 29.56 -1.24
C GLN A 740 30.30 30.63 -2.06
N PRO A 741 30.35 31.89 -1.62
CA PRO A 741 31.02 32.98 -2.36
C PRO A 741 32.53 32.78 -2.53
N ASP A 742 33.16 31.99 -1.66
CA ASP A 742 34.58 31.64 -1.69
C ASP A 742 34.88 30.29 -2.34
N ALA A 743 33.88 29.63 -2.93
CA ALA A 743 34.08 28.36 -3.63
C ALA A 743 35.08 28.52 -4.80
N PRO A 744 35.99 27.55 -5.03
CA PRO A 744 36.99 27.65 -6.10
C PRO A 744 36.36 27.83 -7.48
N ILE A 745 36.93 28.74 -8.27
CA ILE A 745 36.48 29.00 -9.65
C ILE A 745 36.65 27.74 -10.50
N GLY A 746 35.59 27.36 -11.21
CA GLY A 746 35.56 26.22 -12.13
C GLY A 746 35.19 24.88 -11.51
N GLU A 747 35.12 24.77 -10.17
CA GLU A 747 34.83 23.52 -9.46
C GLU A 747 33.32 23.34 -9.21
N TRP A 748 32.77 22.19 -9.64
CA TRP A 748 31.36 21.85 -9.43
C TRP A 748 31.09 21.45 -7.98
N ARG A 749 30.10 22.08 -7.36
CA ARG A 749 29.58 21.75 -6.03
C ARG A 749 28.17 21.17 -6.18
N PRO A 750 27.96 19.87 -5.89
CA PRO A 750 26.64 19.26 -5.97
C PRO A 750 25.78 19.62 -4.77
N SER A 751 24.46 19.65 -4.98
CA SER A 751 23.46 19.72 -3.93
C SER A 751 23.19 18.35 -3.33
N SER A 752 22.37 18.32 -2.27
CA SER A 752 21.65 17.09 -1.91
C SER A 752 20.67 16.72 -3.02
N ASN A 753 20.16 15.49 -2.98
CA ASN A 753 19.13 15.03 -3.89
C ASN A 753 17.89 15.95 -3.83
N VAL A 754 17.29 16.14 -5.00
CA VAL A 754 16.00 16.77 -5.18
C VAL A 754 14.98 15.65 -5.20
N GLU A 755 14.19 15.56 -4.13
CA GLU A 755 13.20 14.52 -3.90
C GLU A 755 11.79 15.06 -4.13
N ILE A 756 10.94 14.26 -4.77
CA ILE A 756 9.50 14.47 -4.96
C ILE A 756 8.73 13.23 -4.47
N GLU A 757 7.40 13.31 -4.45
CA GLU A 757 6.55 12.18 -4.05
C GLU A 757 6.77 10.95 -4.95
N GLU A 758 7.12 11.18 -6.21
CA GLU A 758 7.37 10.17 -7.24
C GLU A 758 8.82 9.65 -7.29
N GLY A 759 9.71 10.05 -6.39
CA GLY A 759 11.09 9.54 -6.29
C GLY A 759 12.18 10.62 -6.34
N VAL A 760 13.42 10.21 -6.62
CA VAL A 760 14.58 11.10 -6.69
C VAL A 760 14.76 11.63 -8.11
N LEU A 761 14.75 12.96 -8.28
CA LEU A 761 15.03 13.57 -9.58
C LEU A 761 16.54 13.60 -9.88
N GLY A 762 17.38 13.85 -8.87
CA GLY A 762 18.83 14.03 -9.03
C GLY A 762 19.38 15.22 -8.24
N GLN A 763 20.55 15.74 -8.65
CA GLN A 763 21.27 16.82 -7.96
C GLN A 763 21.49 18.05 -8.85
N ILE A 764 21.46 19.23 -8.26
CA ILE A 764 21.90 20.46 -8.91
C ILE A 764 23.39 20.62 -8.60
N SER A 765 24.25 20.73 -9.61
CA SER A 765 25.63 21.16 -9.38
C SER A 765 25.81 22.60 -9.82
N ALA A 766 26.49 23.42 -9.00
CA ALA A 766 26.80 24.81 -9.31
C ALA A 766 28.30 25.11 -9.20
N ARG A 767 28.79 26.11 -9.94
CA ARG A 767 30.18 26.59 -9.87
C ARG A 767 30.30 28.08 -10.19
N TRP A 768 31.38 28.70 -9.72
CA TRP A 768 31.77 30.04 -10.15
C TRP A 768 32.58 30.02 -11.45
N LEU A 769 32.37 31.02 -12.30
CA LEU A 769 33.17 31.29 -13.49
C LEU A 769 34.15 32.44 -13.24
N ASP A 770 35.17 32.54 -14.09
CA ASP A 770 36.20 33.58 -14.03
C ASP A 770 35.66 35.00 -14.27
N ASP A 771 34.51 35.10 -14.94
CA ASP A 771 33.78 36.34 -15.18
C ASP A 771 32.78 36.74 -14.08
N GLY A 772 32.74 35.98 -12.97
CA GLY A 772 31.90 36.26 -11.80
C GLY A 772 30.46 35.75 -11.90
N ARG A 773 30.08 35.06 -12.99
CA ARG A 773 28.79 34.36 -13.08
C ARG A 773 28.82 33.04 -12.30
N ALA A 774 27.65 32.61 -11.82
CA ALA A 774 27.46 31.23 -11.37
C ALA A 774 26.83 30.42 -12.51
N GLU A 775 27.36 29.23 -12.78
CA GLU A 775 26.82 28.27 -13.76
C GLU A 775 26.24 27.08 -13.01
N TRP A 776 25.08 26.57 -13.46
CA TRP A 776 24.47 25.35 -12.93
C TRP A 776 24.25 24.28 -13.99
N ARG A 777 24.22 23.03 -13.54
CA ARG A 777 23.82 21.84 -14.30
C ARG A 777 22.95 20.95 -13.42
N PHE A 778 22.19 20.07 -14.04
CA PHE A 778 21.48 19.00 -13.36
C PHE A 778 22.21 17.67 -13.60
N VAL A 779 22.27 16.82 -12.58
CA VAL A 779 22.78 15.45 -12.67
C VAL A 779 21.62 14.58 -12.24
N GLY A 780 21.03 13.82 -13.18
CA GLY A 780 19.96 12.88 -12.90
C GLY A 780 20.38 11.82 -11.89
N ALA A 781 19.41 11.17 -11.26
CA ALA A 781 19.65 10.06 -10.34
C ALA A 781 20.41 8.90 -11.04
N ASP A 782 20.10 8.67 -12.31
CA ASP A 782 20.80 7.80 -13.26
C ASP A 782 22.24 8.24 -13.63
N GLY A 783 22.69 9.39 -13.11
CA GLY A 783 23.98 10.01 -13.41
C GLY A 783 24.04 10.80 -14.72
N GLU A 784 22.93 10.92 -15.47
CA GLU A 784 22.90 11.70 -16.71
C GLU A 784 23.07 13.20 -16.41
N VAL A 785 24.04 13.84 -17.08
CA VAL A 785 24.31 15.26 -16.87
C VAL A 785 23.54 16.11 -17.88
N VAL A 786 22.53 16.84 -17.40
CA VAL A 786 21.74 17.78 -18.20
C VAL A 786 22.25 19.21 -18.02
N MET A 787 22.53 19.84 -19.15
CA MET A 787 23.01 21.21 -19.25
C MET A 787 21.93 22.11 -19.86
N PRO A 788 21.15 22.86 -19.06
CA PRO A 788 20.08 23.70 -19.61
C PRO A 788 20.64 24.79 -20.54
N ASP A 789 19.87 25.21 -21.54
CA ASP A 789 20.27 26.28 -22.46
C ASP A 789 20.45 27.62 -21.73
N VAL A 790 19.56 27.91 -20.78
CA VAL A 790 19.70 29.03 -19.85
C VAL A 790 20.16 28.48 -18.52
N ARG A 791 21.42 28.76 -18.14
CA ARG A 791 22.07 28.10 -17.00
C ARG A 791 22.93 28.97 -16.09
N PHE A 792 22.78 30.28 -16.19
CA PHE A 792 23.70 31.22 -15.54
C PHE A 792 22.97 32.22 -14.65
N LEU A 793 23.55 32.47 -13.47
CA LEU A 793 23.25 33.65 -12.67
C LEU A 793 24.16 34.79 -13.18
N PRO A 794 23.62 35.94 -13.60
CA PRO A 794 24.43 37.08 -14.00
C PRO A 794 25.34 37.55 -12.87
N ALA A 795 26.55 38.03 -13.19
CA ALA A 795 27.49 38.56 -12.20
C ALA A 795 26.94 39.82 -11.47
N ASP A 796 25.96 40.50 -12.07
CA ASP A 796 25.25 41.65 -11.53
C ASP A 796 23.83 41.31 -11.02
N ALA A 797 23.56 40.04 -10.72
CA ALA A 797 22.28 39.60 -10.18
C ALA A 797 21.89 40.38 -8.92
N ARG A 798 20.63 40.82 -8.86
CA ARG A 798 20.09 41.53 -7.69
C ARG A 798 19.77 40.53 -6.59
N GLU A 799 20.13 40.89 -5.37
CA GLU A 799 19.80 40.13 -4.16
C GLU A 799 18.30 39.82 -4.07
N GLY A 800 17.97 38.58 -3.71
CA GLY A 800 16.60 38.11 -3.51
C GLY A 800 15.79 37.84 -4.78
N VAL A 801 16.31 38.13 -5.99
CA VAL A 801 15.60 37.89 -7.26
C VAL A 801 15.87 36.47 -7.76
N TRP A 802 14.80 35.72 -8.00
CA TRP A 802 14.86 34.37 -8.57
C TRP A 802 15.05 34.39 -10.10
N PHE A 803 16.10 33.72 -10.55
CA PHE A 803 16.39 33.40 -11.94
C PHE A 803 15.98 31.96 -12.23
N ARG A 804 15.50 31.68 -13.44
CA ARG A 804 15.03 30.36 -13.87
C ARG A 804 15.86 29.87 -15.06
N SER A 805 16.18 28.58 -15.08
CA SER A 805 16.81 27.93 -16.21
C SER A 805 15.85 27.71 -17.37
N SER A 806 16.34 27.15 -18.48
CA SER A 806 15.43 26.49 -19.43
C SER A 806 14.83 25.24 -18.79
N GLN A 807 13.69 24.80 -19.30
CA GLN A 807 12.99 23.61 -18.83
C GLN A 807 13.86 22.35 -18.99
N ILE A 808 13.79 21.48 -17.99
CA ILE A 808 14.43 20.17 -17.91
C ILE A 808 13.31 19.13 -17.77
N VAL A 809 13.51 17.94 -18.35
CA VAL A 809 12.59 16.81 -18.25
C VAL A 809 13.44 15.59 -17.89
N VAL A 810 13.12 14.93 -16.79
CA VAL A 810 13.80 13.70 -16.34
C VAL A 810 12.76 12.70 -15.87
N VAL A 811 13.13 11.42 -15.88
CA VAL A 811 12.33 10.36 -15.25
C VAL A 811 12.86 10.17 -13.82
N PRO A 812 12.01 10.32 -12.79
CA PRO A 812 12.40 10.03 -11.41
C PRO A 812 12.91 8.59 -11.27
N GLU A 813 13.91 8.38 -10.42
CA GLU A 813 14.33 7.04 -10.00
C GLU A 813 13.63 6.73 -8.66
N GLU A 814 13.05 5.52 -8.55
CA GLU A 814 12.25 5.08 -7.39
C GLU A 814 13.06 4.95 -6.10
#